data_AF-A0AAF3EY45-F1
#
_entry.id   AF-A0AAF3EY45-F1
#
_cell.length_a   1.000
_cell.length_b   1.000
_cell.length_c   1.000
_cell.angle_alpha   90.00
_cell.angle_beta   90.00
_cell.angle_gamma   90.00
#
_symmetry.space_group_name_H-M   'P 1'
#
loop_
_entity.id
_entity.type
_entity.pdbx_description
1 polymer ?
#
loop_
_entity_poly.entity_id
_entity_poly.type
_entity_poly.pdbx_seq_one_letter_code
_entity_poly.pdbx_strand_id
1 'polypeptide(L)'
;MDIFLLSERICSTPPSLLATPRFRVSSVSRKRGRVWDAISSVERWFNATYQGFPFDFFKDVLTSVKISRNSAFAALVAEEVARRANGNRISKGDAEELRKICPQRKFQCAPGRFRTPAGGCNNVGHPEWGASLEPFLRVLPPNYDDGLSAARQKRLPDPFLVVNQLEKLSSPKSLPISRLFAEFLSLVFDDISRRAPYTNENLMGSSSCCSDSPECIHSTKDDMIPSCSSYSRSLAIPSKDCHPIEREQVNMVSGYLDASTIYGNSLAEMHTKRTFVEGQIKLSLHQMVMLKNVFAKAHNKIASELLRINPSWTDERLFEESRKIIGALLQHLTYNEMLPLLLGREIASKGIFIGRDHGLPSYDSWRNECGLKKISHFVDFSDEFISPHRSINSLKNLYHKIDCKKENSLLCLSEEVAFVQPSAFLLSDHFDNAPLHCNLSSTIIDLSFWKEDELHREVSLPSSSCRKVFDEAEKEIRQRDHRIAEKTFNLSPQISLYGRFTRPKSEAIAVSRVSRLLLQCVDTVLPCDPTTAYRSFSGWCNNLRQPHYGNAFRPMRRLLPPAYDDGFDEPRWRSTQGHPLPNARQISNRMFRENSNEHQKFTHMLMQFGQFINHDITHAPSATAPDGSTLDCEPCDSRETVSEDCIPIAIPPDDPFFPSIENGRPKCLPVTRTLPGQTTLGYRNQITQITSFLDASQIYGSTKCEADRLRSFFGGKLNAFKTHGKRDFPPPNPDDPDCQSGREFPCFRAGDDRNSQVPTLASLHTIFLREHNRIADELSQRNAHWGDEKIYQETRRIIGALLQSIIFREFLPKILGHKQMRKYALNAEKSGHFKNYDDSCDASVSHPFATAAYRFGHSMVKRFFHRLDADFHNRSSPVDIAENFNSVQEIFNFKAGGLDSLVLGLVGSSAMQMDRHVSDGVRNHLFAKRGNPTSGMDLPAINIQRGRDHGVNPYNDHRELCGLKRVTEFAELSNEVDPSTIDALSSVYESVDDIDLFAGILSERRIQGALIGPTASCLIAEQFARLKRCDRFYFENDLPYTRFSLAQLSSIRSISLSSIICLNSKVQRLQPDLFAISDEISNHPLTCSSYRPINLDPWIENQDCEMGKRFQPSPCTSCICTKEGRQCQSLSVTNCGQLLRDFGSRIAFEDIACRVQCGLKNRD
;
A
#
# COMPACT_ATOMS: atom_id res chain seq x y z
N MET A 1 -11.92 -35.37 -10.75
CA MET A 1 -11.07 -35.87 -9.64
C MET A 1 -10.23 -36.98 -10.26
N ASP A 2 -9.02 -36.61 -10.70
CA ASP A 2 -7.96 -37.43 -11.37
C ASP A 2 -6.92 -36.53 -12.07
N ILE A 3 -7.11 -35.20 -12.06
CA ILE A 3 -6.13 -34.22 -12.59
C ILE A 3 -5.31 -33.54 -11.48
N PHE A 4 -5.73 -33.62 -10.22
CA PHE A 4 -4.97 -33.02 -9.10
C PHE A 4 -3.73 -33.84 -8.68
N LEU A 5 -3.76 -35.17 -8.86
CA LEU A 5 -2.64 -36.07 -8.52
C LEU A 5 -1.49 -36.07 -9.55
N LEU A 6 -1.65 -35.44 -10.71
CA LEU A 6 -0.57 -35.22 -11.69
C LEU A 6 0.21 -33.93 -11.44
N SER A 7 -0.34 -32.98 -10.66
CA SER A 7 0.36 -31.74 -10.32
C SER A 7 1.44 -31.92 -9.24
N GLU A 8 1.27 -32.89 -8.33
CA GLU A 8 2.27 -33.18 -7.28
C GLU A 8 3.48 -33.98 -7.78
N ARG A 9 3.36 -34.69 -8.92
CA ARG A 9 4.49 -35.38 -9.57
C ARG A 9 5.22 -34.54 -10.63
N ILE A 10 4.68 -33.40 -11.03
CA ILE A 10 5.34 -32.50 -12.02
C ILE A 10 5.97 -31.28 -11.33
N CYS A 11 5.55 -30.91 -10.12
CA CYS A 11 6.20 -29.87 -9.31
C CYS A 11 7.30 -30.39 -8.36
N SER A 12 7.75 -31.63 -8.53
CA SER A 12 8.93 -32.19 -7.88
C SER A 12 9.99 -32.59 -8.91
N THR A 13 10.28 -31.67 -9.84
CA THR A 13 11.63 -31.65 -10.41
C THR A 13 12.53 -30.93 -9.39
N PRO A 14 13.60 -31.56 -8.88
CA PRO A 14 14.58 -30.82 -8.10
C PRO A 14 15.06 -29.64 -8.96
N PRO A 15 15.47 -28.51 -8.38
CA PRO A 15 16.11 -27.44 -9.15
C PRO A 15 17.35 -28.05 -9.81
N SER A 16 17.18 -28.51 -11.05
CA SER A 16 18.28 -28.97 -11.86
C SER A 16 19.11 -27.72 -12.15
N LEU A 17 20.25 -27.63 -11.48
CA LEU A 17 21.39 -26.81 -11.87
C LEU A 17 21.84 -27.29 -13.25
N LEU A 18 21.08 -27.01 -14.30
CA LEU A 18 21.41 -27.31 -15.69
C LEU A 18 21.42 -26.03 -16.52
N ALA A 19 22.47 -25.26 -16.30
CA ALA A 19 23.53 -25.17 -17.29
C ALA A 19 24.79 -24.65 -16.58
N THR A 20 25.81 -25.50 -16.42
CA THR A 20 27.15 -24.96 -16.24
C THR A 20 27.50 -24.25 -17.55
N PRO A 21 27.79 -22.94 -17.56
CA PRO A 21 28.49 -22.37 -18.69
C PRO A 21 29.84 -23.10 -18.71
N ARG A 22 30.11 -23.87 -19.77
CA ARG A 22 31.48 -24.30 -20.03
C ARG A 22 32.30 -23.03 -20.22
N PHE A 23 33.10 -22.69 -19.22
CA PHE A 23 34.11 -21.65 -19.31
C PHE A 23 34.96 -21.91 -20.55
N ARG A 24 34.90 -20.99 -21.51
CA ARG A 24 35.82 -20.93 -22.63
C ARG A 24 36.45 -19.55 -22.58
N VAL A 25 37.63 -19.46 -21.93
CA VAL A 25 38.56 -18.32 -22.05
C VAL A 25 38.82 -17.97 -23.53
N SER A 26 38.54 -18.91 -24.45
CA SER A 26 38.60 -18.72 -25.90
C SER A 26 37.59 -17.70 -26.49
N SER A 27 36.63 -17.16 -25.72
CA SER A 27 35.68 -16.14 -26.21
C SER A 27 36.14 -14.69 -26.00
N VAL A 28 37.18 -14.46 -25.19
CA VAL A 28 37.80 -13.14 -25.05
C VAL A 28 38.68 -12.89 -26.28
N SER A 29 38.51 -11.72 -26.91
CA SER A 29 39.30 -11.34 -28.08
C SER A 29 40.81 -11.38 -27.74
N ARG A 30 41.59 -12.19 -28.46
CA ARG A 30 43.08 -12.20 -28.40
C ARG A 30 43.74 -10.87 -28.83
N LYS A 31 42.97 -9.83 -29.16
CA LYS A 31 43.53 -8.49 -29.41
C LYS A 31 44.08 -7.95 -28.09
N ARG A 32 45.40 -7.67 -28.06
CA ARG A 32 46.13 -7.11 -26.91
C ARG A 32 45.33 -5.99 -26.23
N GLY A 33 44.95 -6.19 -24.97
CA GLY A 33 44.14 -5.27 -24.18
C GLY A 33 44.20 -5.63 -22.70
N ARG A 34 43.87 -4.67 -21.82
CA ARG A 34 44.10 -4.76 -20.36
C ARG A 34 43.48 -5.99 -19.70
N VAL A 35 42.31 -6.44 -20.18
CA VAL A 35 41.61 -7.64 -19.66
C VAL A 35 42.35 -8.93 -19.98
N TRP A 36 42.90 -9.07 -21.20
CA TRP A 36 43.61 -10.30 -21.60
C TRP A 36 44.98 -10.42 -20.90
N ASP A 37 45.67 -9.29 -20.69
CA ASP A 37 46.91 -9.27 -19.93
C ASP A 37 46.67 -9.58 -18.44
N ALA A 38 45.55 -9.13 -17.87
CA ALA A 38 45.14 -9.46 -16.51
C ALA A 38 44.79 -10.94 -16.35
N ILE A 39 44.04 -11.52 -17.29
CA ILE A 39 43.77 -12.98 -17.35
C ILE A 39 45.08 -13.76 -17.34
N SER A 40 46.02 -13.41 -18.23
CA SER A 40 47.32 -14.07 -18.32
C SER A 40 48.17 -13.90 -17.05
N SER A 41 48.03 -12.77 -16.35
CA SER A 41 48.71 -12.51 -15.08
C SER A 41 48.16 -13.38 -13.94
N VAL A 42 46.83 -13.45 -13.82
CA VAL A 42 46.13 -14.22 -12.79
C VAL A 42 46.27 -15.72 -13.02
N GLU A 43 46.11 -16.21 -14.26
CA GLU A 43 46.21 -17.64 -14.59
C GLU A 43 47.57 -18.27 -14.20
N ARG A 44 48.66 -17.50 -14.30
CA ARG A 44 50.02 -17.98 -14.00
C ARG A 44 50.19 -18.50 -12.58
N TRP A 45 49.52 -17.88 -11.61
CA TRP A 45 49.59 -18.30 -10.20
C TRP A 45 48.29 -18.94 -9.70
N PHE A 46 47.11 -18.49 -10.17
CA PHE A 46 45.80 -18.96 -9.70
C PHE A 46 45.62 -20.49 -9.78
N ASN A 47 46.06 -21.12 -10.87
CA ASN A 47 45.92 -22.57 -11.05
C ASN A 47 46.82 -23.38 -10.11
N ALA A 48 47.99 -22.85 -9.71
CA ALA A 48 48.87 -23.47 -8.72
C ALA A 48 48.37 -23.23 -7.28
N THR A 49 47.68 -22.10 -7.06
CA THR A 49 47.18 -21.65 -5.76
C THR A 49 45.88 -22.32 -5.31
N TYR A 50 44.96 -22.61 -6.23
CA TYR A 50 43.62 -23.14 -5.92
C TYR A 50 43.46 -24.63 -6.30
N GLN A 51 44.56 -25.37 -6.37
CA GLN A 51 44.60 -26.80 -6.77
C GLN A 51 44.17 -27.78 -5.64
N GLY A 52 44.01 -27.31 -4.39
CA GLY A 52 43.84 -28.15 -3.19
C GLY A 52 42.44 -28.19 -2.54
N PHE A 53 41.33 -28.02 -3.29
CA PHE A 53 40.01 -28.38 -2.74
C PHE A 53 39.88 -29.92 -2.75
N PRO A 54 39.72 -30.61 -1.60
CA PRO A 54 39.71 -32.06 -1.55
C PRO A 54 38.62 -32.66 -2.45
N PHE A 55 39.00 -33.70 -3.19
CA PHE A 55 38.30 -34.17 -4.39
C PHE A 55 37.35 -35.36 -4.19
N ASP A 56 37.16 -35.87 -2.96
CA ASP A 56 36.51 -37.17 -2.76
C ASP A 56 35.28 -37.13 -1.85
N PHE A 57 34.08 -37.00 -2.46
CA PHE A 57 32.94 -37.95 -2.39
C PHE A 57 31.67 -37.34 -3.04
N PHE A 58 31.23 -37.89 -4.18
CA PHE A 58 30.00 -37.66 -4.96
C PHE A 58 29.87 -36.45 -5.93
N LYS A 59 29.26 -36.76 -7.09
CA LYS A 59 29.28 -36.05 -8.39
C LYS A 59 28.69 -34.62 -8.46
N ASP A 60 27.95 -34.14 -7.46
CA ASP A 60 27.26 -32.82 -7.52
C ASP A 60 27.93 -31.70 -6.71
N VAL A 61 28.96 -32.00 -5.90
CA VAL A 61 29.80 -30.98 -5.23
C VAL A 61 30.62 -30.17 -6.26
N LEU A 62 30.81 -30.72 -7.47
CA LEU A 62 31.53 -30.07 -8.55
C LEU A 62 30.88 -28.77 -9.04
N THR A 63 29.57 -28.55 -8.88
CA THR A 63 28.92 -27.35 -9.45
C THR A 63 29.13 -26.13 -8.57
N SER A 64 28.93 -26.22 -7.25
CA SER A 64 29.10 -25.11 -6.29
C SER A 64 30.58 -24.71 -6.15
N VAL A 65 31.49 -25.68 -6.07
CA VAL A 65 32.95 -25.46 -5.99
C VAL A 65 33.50 -24.89 -7.31
N LYS A 66 32.96 -25.31 -8.45
CA LYS A 66 33.34 -24.75 -9.75
C LYS A 66 32.79 -23.34 -9.93
N ILE A 67 31.59 -23.06 -9.44
CA ILE A 67 31.02 -21.71 -9.42
C ILE A 67 31.85 -20.80 -8.52
N SER A 68 32.25 -21.22 -7.32
CA SER A 68 33.09 -20.41 -6.43
C SER A 68 34.49 -20.18 -7.00
N ARG A 69 35.14 -21.19 -7.58
CA ARG A 69 36.44 -21.06 -8.29
C ARG A 69 36.36 -20.11 -9.48
N ASN A 70 35.31 -20.22 -10.30
CA ASN A 70 35.10 -19.34 -11.45
C ASN A 70 34.80 -17.89 -11.03
N SER A 71 34.02 -17.72 -9.97
CA SER A 71 33.74 -16.41 -9.39
C SER A 71 35.03 -15.78 -8.87
N ALA A 72 35.83 -16.55 -8.13
CA ALA A 72 37.11 -16.09 -7.60
C ALA A 72 38.11 -15.71 -8.69
N PHE A 73 38.20 -16.52 -9.74
CA PHE A 73 39.03 -16.21 -10.90
C PHE A 73 38.60 -14.89 -11.55
N ALA A 74 37.30 -14.71 -11.80
CA ALA A 74 36.76 -13.49 -12.39
C ALA A 74 37.00 -12.26 -11.49
N ALA A 75 36.87 -12.40 -10.17
CA ALA A 75 37.13 -11.35 -9.20
C ALA A 75 38.61 -10.89 -9.22
N LEU A 76 39.54 -11.85 -9.24
CA LEU A 76 40.98 -11.55 -9.29
C LEU A 76 41.41 -10.93 -10.61
N VAL A 77 40.79 -11.33 -11.72
CA VAL A 77 41.00 -10.68 -13.02
C VAL A 77 40.47 -9.25 -12.99
N ALA A 78 39.28 -9.00 -12.44
CA ALA A 78 38.73 -7.65 -12.31
C ALA A 78 39.61 -6.75 -11.41
N GLU A 79 40.15 -7.30 -10.32
CA GLU A 79 41.11 -6.64 -9.43
C GLU A 79 42.39 -6.23 -10.17
N GLU A 80 42.98 -7.16 -10.95
CA GLU A 80 44.20 -6.90 -11.72
C GLU A 80 43.95 -5.88 -12.87
N VAL A 81 42.78 -5.89 -13.50
CA VAL A 81 42.39 -4.87 -14.48
C VAL A 81 42.25 -3.49 -13.82
N ALA A 82 41.66 -3.42 -12.62
CA ALA A 82 41.54 -2.18 -11.86
C ALA A 82 42.91 -1.62 -11.43
N ARG A 83 43.81 -2.49 -10.95
CA ARG A 83 45.20 -2.14 -10.61
C ARG A 83 45.95 -1.56 -11.80
N ARG A 84 45.82 -2.20 -12.97
CA ARG A 84 46.43 -1.74 -14.24
C ARG A 84 45.81 -0.45 -14.78
N ALA A 85 44.59 -0.11 -14.37
CA ALA A 85 43.96 1.16 -14.70
C ALA A 85 44.46 2.33 -13.82
N ASN A 86 45.26 2.05 -12.78
CA ASN A 86 45.94 3.03 -11.92
C ASN A 86 45.00 4.11 -11.36
N GLY A 87 43.80 3.71 -10.91
CA GLY A 87 42.78 4.60 -10.35
C GLY A 87 41.93 5.36 -11.39
N ASN A 88 42.20 5.24 -12.69
CA ASN A 88 41.35 5.82 -13.74
C ASN A 88 40.11 4.97 -14.04
N ARG A 89 39.01 5.60 -14.49
CA ARG A 89 37.79 4.90 -14.90
C ARG A 89 38.09 3.84 -15.97
N ILE A 90 37.66 2.61 -15.70
CA ILE A 90 37.77 1.47 -16.62
C ILE A 90 36.99 1.80 -17.90
N SER A 91 37.56 1.48 -19.07
CA SER A 91 36.90 1.78 -20.35
C SER A 91 35.62 0.95 -20.50
N LYS A 92 34.63 1.47 -21.24
CA LYS A 92 33.40 0.71 -21.54
C LYS A 92 33.69 -0.64 -22.22
N GLY A 93 34.78 -0.72 -23.01
CA GLY A 93 35.21 -1.97 -23.66
C GLY A 93 35.79 -2.98 -22.66
N ASP A 94 36.63 -2.53 -21.72
CA ASP A 94 37.19 -3.39 -20.67
C ASP A 94 36.10 -3.91 -19.72
N ALA A 95 35.10 -3.08 -19.39
CA ALA A 95 33.95 -3.48 -18.57
C ALA A 95 33.08 -4.55 -19.25
N GLU A 96 32.89 -4.46 -20.56
CA GLU A 96 32.11 -5.43 -21.32
C GLU A 96 32.84 -6.77 -21.49
N GLU A 97 34.17 -6.76 -21.63
CA GLU A 97 34.98 -7.98 -21.64
C GLU A 97 35.02 -8.65 -20.24
N LEU A 98 35.07 -7.88 -19.15
CA LEU A 98 34.97 -8.41 -17.78
C LEU A 98 33.62 -9.11 -17.53
N ARG A 99 32.51 -8.57 -18.04
CA ARG A 99 31.19 -9.22 -17.92
C ARG A 99 31.13 -10.61 -18.53
N LYS A 100 31.94 -10.90 -19.56
CA LYS A 100 31.98 -12.21 -20.23
C LYS A 100 32.60 -13.31 -19.38
N ILE A 101 33.41 -12.96 -18.38
CA ILE A 101 34.03 -13.92 -17.45
C ILE A 101 33.29 -14.01 -16.10
N CYS A 102 32.26 -13.19 -15.88
CA CYS A 102 31.44 -13.21 -14.66
C CYS A 102 30.41 -14.35 -14.65
N PRO A 103 30.32 -15.14 -13.57
CA PRO A 103 29.24 -16.10 -13.40
C PRO A 103 27.92 -15.37 -13.06
N GLN A 104 27.00 -15.31 -14.02
CA GLN A 104 25.64 -14.78 -13.81
C GLN A 104 24.76 -15.85 -13.15
N ARG A 105 24.40 -15.66 -11.88
CA ARG A 105 23.49 -16.55 -11.14
C ARG A 105 22.06 -16.06 -11.29
N LYS A 106 21.19 -16.86 -11.91
CA LYS A 106 19.75 -16.57 -12.00
C LYS A 106 19.01 -17.45 -11.00
N PHE A 107 18.41 -16.83 -9.98
CA PHE A 107 17.48 -17.49 -9.08
C PHE A 107 16.09 -17.49 -9.73
N GLN A 108 15.46 -18.66 -9.87
CA GLN A 108 14.03 -18.77 -10.15
C GLN A 108 13.34 -19.09 -8.83
N CYS A 109 12.63 -18.10 -8.28
CA CYS A 109 11.98 -18.25 -6.98
C CYS A 109 10.49 -18.52 -7.15
N ALA A 110 10.00 -19.55 -6.46
CA ALA A 110 8.59 -19.77 -6.22
C ALA A 110 8.32 -19.58 -4.72
N PRO A 111 7.14 -19.08 -4.31
CA PRO A 111 6.79 -19.00 -2.90
C PRO A 111 6.74 -20.41 -2.30
N GLY A 112 7.64 -20.68 -1.33
CA GLY A 112 7.82 -21.98 -0.70
C GLY A 112 7.52 -21.96 0.80
N ARG A 113 7.03 -23.08 1.34
CA ARG A 113 6.77 -23.25 2.79
C ARG A 113 8.05 -23.40 3.61
N PHE A 114 9.13 -23.89 3.00
CA PHE A 114 10.41 -24.20 3.64
C PHE A 114 11.56 -23.41 2.99
N ARG A 115 12.56 -23.05 3.80
CA ARG A 115 13.73 -22.30 3.31
C ARG A 115 14.63 -23.19 2.47
N THR A 116 15.22 -22.69 1.39
CA THR A 116 16.17 -23.50 0.63
C THR A 116 17.44 -23.77 1.44
N PRO A 117 18.14 -24.91 1.24
CA PRO A 117 19.40 -25.23 1.92
C PRO A 117 20.51 -24.16 1.74
N ALA A 118 20.46 -23.42 0.62
CA ALA A 118 21.42 -22.38 0.30
C ALA A 118 20.97 -20.99 0.76
N GLY A 119 19.84 -20.85 1.47
CA GLY A 119 19.28 -19.56 1.90
C GLY A 119 18.70 -18.69 0.78
N GLY A 120 18.92 -19.03 -0.49
CA GLY A 120 18.37 -18.30 -1.64
C GLY A 120 16.85 -18.36 -1.71
N CYS A 121 16.25 -17.34 -2.33
CA CYS A 121 14.81 -17.14 -2.46
C CYS A 121 14.03 -16.99 -1.14
N ASN A 122 14.71 -16.77 -0.01
CA ASN A 122 14.06 -16.44 1.27
C ASN A 122 13.41 -15.04 1.21
N ASN A 123 13.95 -14.15 0.37
CA ASN A 123 13.30 -12.93 -0.08
C ASN A 123 13.05 -13.03 -1.60
N VAL A 124 11.78 -13.03 -2.03
CA VAL A 124 11.42 -13.18 -3.46
C VAL A 124 11.79 -11.93 -4.28
N GLY A 125 11.80 -10.75 -3.66
CA GLY A 125 12.23 -9.49 -4.29
C GLY A 125 13.75 -9.35 -4.39
N HIS A 126 14.48 -10.05 -3.52
CA HIS A 126 15.94 -10.09 -3.52
C HIS A 126 16.45 -11.53 -3.26
N PRO A 127 16.37 -12.41 -4.28
CA PRO A 127 16.67 -13.83 -4.14
C PRO A 127 18.06 -14.18 -3.59
N GLU A 128 19.03 -13.31 -3.81
CA GLU A 128 20.42 -13.46 -3.38
C GLU A 128 20.68 -13.04 -1.91
N TRP A 129 19.76 -12.33 -1.26
CA TRP A 129 20.02 -11.81 0.09
C TRP A 129 20.14 -12.94 1.11
N GLY A 130 21.26 -12.96 1.83
CA GLY A 130 21.56 -14.00 2.82
C GLY A 130 21.79 -15.39 2.22
N ALA A 131 21.86 -15.53 0.89
CA ALA A 131 22.18 -16.80 0.26
C ALA A 131 23.65 -17.18 0.49
N SER A 132 23.93 -18.47 0.53
CA SER A 132 25.31 -18.97 0.56
C SER A 132 26.03 -18.64 -0.74
N LEU A 133 27.35 -18.50 -0.66
CA LEU A 133 28.23 -18.10 -1.74
C LEU A 133 28.00 -16.67 -2.27
N GLU A 134 27.38 -15.79 -1.48
CA GLU A 134 27.25 -14.36 -1.75
C GLU A 134 28.25 -13.52 -0.92
N PRO A 135 28.54 -12.27 -1.31
CA PRO A 135 29.44 -11.39 -0.56
C PRO A 135 28.95 -11.12 0.88
N PHE A 136 29.88 -10.96 1.83
CA PHE A 136 29.53 -10.43 3.15
C PHE A 136 28.93 -9.02 3.04
N LEU A 137 27.91 -8.74 3.84
CA LEU A 137 27.37 -7.38 3.96
C LEU A 137 28.40 -6.47 4.65
N ARG A 138 28.77 -5.38 3.97
CA ARG A 138 29.63 -4.33 4.54
C ARG A 138 28.78 -3.18 5.08
N VAL A 139 28.92 -2.90 6.37
CA VAL A 139 28.30 -1.73 7.01
C VAL A 139 29.12 -0.45 6.75
N LEU A 140 30.43 -0.59 6.54
CA LEU A 140 31.34 0.51 6.23
C LEU A 140 32.12 0.20 4.93
N PRO A 141 32.47 1.22 4.13
CA PRO A 141 33.36 1.04 2.98
C PRO A 141 34.68 0.37 3.40
N PRO A 142 35.22 -0.57 2.60
CA PRO A 142 36.49 -1.20 2.91
C PRO A 142 37.64 -0.19 2.85
N ASN A 143 38.63 -0.39 3.71
CA ASN A 143 39.79 0.50 3.85
C ASN A 143 41.07 -0.28 3.52
N TYR A 144 41.29 -0.50 2.23
CA TYR A 144 42.52 -1.11 1.70
C TYR A 144 43.63 -0.07 1.55
N ASP A 145 44.90 -0.48 1.69
CA ASP A 145 46.07 0.42 1.64
C ASP A 145 46.21 1.15 0.29
N ASP A 146 45.75 0.49 -0.77
CA ASP A 146 45.72 1.00 -2.15
C ASP A 146 44.30 1.44 -2.60
N GLY A 147 43.32 1.43 -1.69
CA GLY A 147 41.91 1.72 -1.99
C GLY A 147 41.22 0.68 -2.88
N LEU A 148 41.82 -0.49 -3.09
CA LEU A 148 41.28 -1.54 -3.98
C LEU A 148 41.30 -2.92 -3.33
N SER A 149 42.48 -3.40 -2.93
CA SER A 149 42.62 -4.76 -2.39
C SER A 149 43.85 -4.97 -1.50
N ALA A 150 44.85 -4.08 -1.46
CA ALA A 150 46.04 -4.28 -0.65
C ALA A 150 45.72 -4.23 0.85
N ALA A 151 46.18 -5.23 1.61
CA ALA A 151 46.07 -5.22 3.06
C ALA A 151 46.88 -4.04 3.64
N ARG A 152 46.34 -3.36 4.67
CA ARG A 152 47.03 -2.26 5.36
C ARG A 152 48.24 -2.78 6.12
N GLN A 153 49.44 -2.43 5.65
CA GLN A 153 50.70 -2.89 6.26
C GLN A 153 51.65 -1.75 6.62
N LYS A 154 51.63 -0.61 5.91
CA LYS A 154 52.68 0.42 6.02
C LYS A 154 52.77 1.17 7.36
N ARG A 155 51.81 1.00 8.29
CA ARG A 155 51.70 1.79 9.54
C ARG A 155 51.10 1.05 10.74
N LEU A 156 51.08 -0.29 10.73
CA LEU A 156 50.46 -1.08 11.81
C LEU A 156 51.49 -2.03 12.44
N PRO A 157 51.44 -2.25 13.78
CA PRO A 157 52.31 -3.23 14.44
C PRO A 157 51.98 -4.66 13.98
N ASP A 158 52.97 -5.55 14.05
CA ASP A 158 52.77 -6.97 13.73
C ASP A 158 51.67 -7.57 14.63
N PRO A 159 50.67 -8.28 14.07
CA PRO A 159 49.58 -8.85 14.86
C PRO A 159 50.04 -9.79 15.98
N PHE A 160 51.13 -10.56 15.79
CA PHE A 160 51.67 -11.43 16.83
C PHE A 160 52.26 -10.63 17.98
N LEU A 161 52.90 -9.48 17.69
CA LEU A 161 53.40 -8.59 18.73
C LEU A 161 52.24 -7.97 19.53
N VAL A 162 51.14 -7.62 18.88
CA VAL A 162 49.92 -7.15 19.57
C VAL A 162 49.32 -8.25 20.46
N VAL A 163 49.18 -9.48 19.94
CA VAL A 163 48.65 -10.62 20.71
C VAL A 163 49.55 -10.94 21.90
N ASN A 164 50.87 -11.05 21.71
CA ASN A 164 51.83 -11.33 22.78
C ASN A 164 51.83 -10.23 23.87
N GLN A 165 51.59 -8.97 23.51
CA GLN A 165 51.47 -7.88 24.49
C GLN A 165 50.11 -7.91 25.21
N LEU A 166 49.03 -8.27 24.52
CA LEU A 166 47.71 -8.44 25.13
C LEU A 166 47.64 -9.65 26.07
N GLU A 167 48.31 -10.75 25.75
CA GLU A 167 48.39 -11.94 26.61
C GLU A 167 49.13 -11.68 27.93
N LYS A 168 50.08 -10.73 27.94
CA LYS A 168 50.76 -10.27 29.17
C LYS A 168 49.88 -9.41 30.07
N LEU A 169 48.77 -8.87 29.55
CA LEU A 169 47.80 -8.07 30.30
C LEU A 169 46.71 -9.00 30.85
N SER A 170 47.04 -9.78 31.88
CA SER A 170 46.06 -10.65 32.54
C SER A 170 45.01 -9.84 33.30
N SER A 171 43.73 -9.99 32.90
CA SER A 171 42.58 -9.46 33.64
C SER A 171 42.07 -10.50 34.65
N PRO A 172 41.76 -10.13 35.92
CA PRO A 172 41.46 -11.12 36.97
C PRO A 172 39.99 -11.55 37.07
N LYS A 173 39.09 -11.05 36.20
CA LYS A 173 37.65 -11.29 36.37
C LYS A 173 37.15 -12.36 35.40
N SER A 174 37.07 -13.59 35.88
CA SER A 174 36.30 -14.64 35.22
C SER A 174 34.79 -14.33 35.35
N LEU A 175 34.10 -14.24 34.21
CA LEU A 175 32.65 -14.32 34.20
C LEU A 175 32.26 -15.80 34.44
N PRO A 176 31.18 -16.09 35.18
CA PRO A 176 30.75 -17.46 35.46
C PRO A 176 30.01 -18.05 34.25
N ILE A 177 30.64 -18.05 33.08
CA ILE A 177 30.12 -18.65 31.84
C ILE A 177 30.64 -20.08 31.71
N SER A 178 29.79 -21.00 31.26
CA SER A 178 30.18 -22.37 31.02
C SER A 178 30.94 -22.50 29.70
N ARG A 179 31.68 -23.61 29.55
CA ARG A 179 32.31 -23.96 28.26
C ARG A 179 31.28 -24.15 27.15
N LEU A 180 30.05 -24.54 27.48
CA LEU A 180 28.97 -24.70 26.50
C LEU A 180 28.64 -23.39 25.80
N PHE A 181 28.76 -22.24 26.47
CA PHE A 181 28.57 -20.93 25.85
C PHE A 181 29.53 -20.71 24.68
N ALA A 182 30.82 -21.03 24.85
CA ALA A 182 31.82 -20.89 23.79
C ALA A 182 31.58 -21.89 22.64
N GLU A 183 31.21 -23.13 22.96
CA GLU A 183 30.89 -24.16 21.95
C GLU A 183 29.61 -23.82 21.15
N PHE A 184 28.59 -23.27 21.81
CA PHE A 184 27.34 -22.83 21.16
C PHE A 184 27.56 -21.55 20.35
N LEU A 185 28.36 -20.60 20.84
CA LEU A 185 28.76 -19.42 20.07
C LEU A 185 29.50 -19.82 18.80
N SER A 186 30.39 -20.81 18.90
CA SER A 186 31.08 -21.39 17.74
C SER A 186 30.09 -22.04 16.75
N LEU A 187 29.10 -22.79 17.24
CA LEU A 187 28.03 -23.36 16.42
C LEU A 187 27.23 -22.28 15.66
N VAL A 188 26.82 -21.22 16.36
CA VAL A 188 26.08 -20.09 15.77
C VAL A 188 26.92 -19.37 14.73
N PHE A 189 28.19 -19.11 15.04
CA PHE A 189 29.11 -18.45 14.11
C PHE A 189 29.31 -19.29 12.83
N ASP A 190 29.52 -20.60 12.98
CA ASP A 190 29.63 -21.54 11.86
C ASP A 190 28.35 -21.62 11.00
N ASP A 191 27.18 -21.33 11.58
CA ASP A 191 25.87 -21.37 10.89
C ASP A 191 25.65 -20.17 9.98
N ILE A 192 26.08 -18.97 10.41
CA ILE A 192 25.82 -17.71 9.69
C ILE A 192 27.03 -17.14 8.96
N SER A 193 28.25 -17.58 9.32
CA SER A 193 29.49 -17.00 8.79
C SER A 193 30.60 -18.04 8.70
N ARG A 194 30.93 -18.44 7.47
CA ARG A 194 32.08 -19.30 7.18
C ARG A 194 32.86 -18.75 6.01
N ARG A 195 34.15 -18.45 6.23
CA ARG A 195 35.07 -18.01 5.18
C ARG A 195 35.61 -19.22 4.43
N ALA A 196 35.82 -19.11 3.12
CA ALA A 196 36.56 -20.10 2.35
C ALA A 196 38.06 -20.03 2.70
N PRO A 197 38.65 -21.06 3.31
CA PRO A 197 40.08 -21.07 3.61
C PRO A 197 40.91 -21.26 2.34
N TYR A 198 42.13 -20.76 2.37
CA TYR A 198 43.21 -21.12 1.44
C TYR A 198 43.79 -22.46 1.91
N THR A 199 43.59 -23.54 1.16
CA THR A 199 44.23 -24.84 1.44
C THR A 199 45.31 -25.12 0.41
N ASN A 200 46.56 -25.01 0.84
CA ASN A 200 47.65 -25.69 0.17
C ASN A 200 48.33 -26.58 1.21
N GLU A 201 47.75 -27.76 1.45
CA GLU A 201 48.29 -28.76 2.38
C GLU A 201 49.73 -29.19 1.99
N ASN A 202 50.16 -28.93 0.75
CA ASN A 202 51.49 -29.29 0.24
C ASN A 202 52.63 -28.32 0.61
N LEU A 203 52.37 -27.21 1.32
CA LEU A 203 53.42 -26.25 1.71
C LEU A 203 53.91 -26.39 3.16
N MET A 204 53.33 -27.28 3.97
CA MET A 204 53.81 -27.52 5.35
C MET A 204 55.20 -28.18 5.43
N GLY A 205 55.82 -28.52 4.29
CA GLY A 205 57.18 -29.07 4.23
C GLY A 205 58.22 -28.20 3.52
N SER A 206 57.87 -26.99 3.04
CA SER A 206 58.80 -26.14 2.26
C SER A 206 59.33 -24.98 3.10
N SER A 207 60.65 -24.79 3.10
CA SER A 207 61.36 -23.70 3.79
C SER A 207 61.05 -22.29 3.27
N SER A 208 60.20 -22.15 2.23
CA SER A 208 59.57 -20.90 1.82
C SER A 208 58.09 -20.90 2.23
N CYS A 209 57.70 -20.05 3.18
CA CYS A 209 56.34 -20.11 3.75
C CYS A 209 55.25 -19.48 2.87
N CYS A 210 55.64 -18.88 1.74
CA CYS A 210 54.75 -18.47 0.68
C CYS A 210 55.36 -18.90 -0.65
N SER A 211 54.55 -19.42 -1.57
CA SER A 211 54.87 -19.33 -3.00
C SER A 211 54.83 -17.85 -3.42
N ASP A 212 55.30 -17.51 -4.63
CA ASP A 212 55.21 -16.15 -5.22
C ASP A 212 53.77 -15.62 -5.43
N SER A 213 52.79 -16.19 -4.73
CA SER A 213 51.37 -15.82 -4.77
C SER A 213 51.13 -14.48 -4.08
N PRO A 214 50.53 -13.49 -4.75
CA PRO A 214 50.14 -12.22 -4.14
C PRO A 214 49.01 -12.35 -3.11
N GLU A 215 48.40 -13.54 -2.99
CA GLU A 215 47.37 -13.85 -1.99
C GLU A 215 47.95 -14.31 -0.64
N CYS A 216 49.27 -14.48 -0.57
CA CYS A 216 50.01 -14.84 0.65
C CYS A 216 50.71 -13.60 1.21
N ILE A 217 50.49 -13.31 2.49
CA ILE A 217 51.12 -12.19 3.20
C ILE A 217 52.17 -12.76 4.16
N HIS A 218 53.42 -12.29 4.03
CA HIS A 218 54.51 -12.60 4.96
C HIS A 218 54.33 -11.82 6.28
N SER A 219 54.32 -12.52 7.41
CA SER A 219 54.64 -11.91 8.71
C SER A 219 56.15 -11.73 8.80
N THR A 220 56.64 -10.59 9.27
CA THR A 220 58.08 -10.34 9.42
C THR A 220 58.73 -11.34 10.38
N LYS A 221 59.94 -11.79 10.05
CA LYS A 221 60.81 -12.57 10.96
C LYS A 221 61.04 -11.77 12.23
N ASP A 222 60.39 -12.17 13.33
CA ASP A 222 60.84 -11.83 14.68
C ASP A 222 61.81 -12.94 15.13
N ASP A 223 62.96 -12.59 15.69
CA ASP A 223 64.07 -13.51 16.03
C ASP A 223 63.69 -14.53 17.13
N MET A 224 62.45 -14.51 17.64
CA MET A 224 61.93 -15.40 18.68
C MET A 224 61.04 -16.56 18.19
N ILE A 225 60.67 -16.63 16.90
CA ILE A 225 59.80 -17.71 16.37
C ILE A 225 60.52 -18.43 15.21
N PRO A 226 60.99 -19.69 15.41
CA PRO A 226 61.81 -20.39 14.41
C PRO A 226 61.02 -20.98 13.22
N SER A 227 59.70 -20.81 13.17
CA SER A 227 58.84 -21.26 12.06
C SER A 227 58.13 -20.06 11.43
N CYS A 228 58.20 -19.98 10.10
CA CYS A 228 57.67 -18.82 9.42
C CYS A 228 56.16 -18.98 9.17
N SER A 229 55.39 -18.02 9.70
CA SER A 229 53.92 -18.00 9.69
C SER A 229 53.44 -17.18 8.49
N SER A 230 52.67 -17.80 7.60
CA SER A 230 52.05 -17.11 6.47
C SER A 230 50.55 -16.96 6.67
N TYR A 231 50.02 -15.77 6.36
CA TYR A 231 48.59 -15.52 6.33
C TYR A 231 48.11 -15.55 4.87
N SER A 232 47.16 -16.43 4.58
CA SER A 232 46.54 -16.49 3.27
C SER A 232 45.17 -15.80 3.29
N ARG A 233 44.93 -14.95 2.29
CA ARG A 233 43.69 -14.19 2.17
C ARG A 233 42.51 -15.10 1.82
N SER A 234 41.33 -14.77 2.34
CA SER A 234 40.10 -15.50 2.00
C SER A 234 39.69 -15.28 0.54
N LEU A 235 38.95 -16.24 -0.02
CA LEU A 235 38.51 -16.23 -1.41
C LEU A 235 37.77 -14.94 -1.80
N ALA A 236 38.17 -14.34 -2.93
CA ALA A 236 37.49 -13.19 -3.50
C ALA A 236 36.22 -13.61 -4.26
N ILE A 237 35.21 -12.74 -4.30
CA ILE A 237 34.03 -12.90 -5.15
C ILE A 237 33.79 -11.57 -5.90
N PRO A 238 33.34 -11.59 -7.16
CA PRO A 238 33.15 -10.34 -7.88
C PRO A 238 31.91 -9.63 -7.34
N SER A 239 31.91 -8.30 -7.43
CA SER A 239 30.71 -7.49 -7.21
C SER A 239 29.64 -7.85 -8.25
N LYS A 240 28.38 -7.42 -8.02
CA LYS A 240 27.29 -7.57 -8.98
C LYS A 240 27.75 -7.05 -10.36
N ASP A 241 27.75 -7.93 -11.37
CA ASP A 241 28.25 -7.72 -12.75
C ASP A 241 29.79 -7.62 -12.96
N CYS A 242 30.60 -8.05 -11.98
CA CYS A 242 32.06 -7.83 -11.90
C CYS A 242 32.47 -6.40 -12.24
N HIS A 243 31.69 -5.42 -11.77
CA HIS A 243 32.18 -4.06 -11.79
C HIS A 243 33.47 -4.00 -10.96
N PRO A 244 34.51 -3.31 -11.45
CA PRO A 244 35.79 -3.16 -10.77
C PRO A 244 35.58 -2.26 -9.55
N ILE A 245 35.21 -2.87 -8.42
CA ILE A 245 35.02 -2.28 -7.10
C ILE A 245 36.03 -2.96 -6.17
N GLU A 246 36.22 -2.42 -4.98
CA GLU A 246 37.05 -2.98 -3.92
C GLU A 246 36.79 -4.49 -3.70
N ARG A 247 37.83 -5.23 -3.31
CA ARG A 247 37.75 -6.70 -3.17
C ARG A 247 36.69 -7.13 -2.16
N GLU A 248 35.80 -8.03 -2.58
CA GLU A 248 34.78 -8.66 -1.72
C GLU A 248 35.16 -10.07 -1.25
N GLN A 249 34.69 -10.46 -0.05
CA GLN A 249 34.85 -11.81 0.50
C GLN A 249 33.52 -12.57 0.45
N VAL A 250 33.59 -13.85 0.11
CA VAL A 250 32.41 -14.73 0.05
C VAL A 250 32.07 -15.32 1.43
N ASN A 251 30.78 -15.34 1.76
CA ASN A 251 30.26 -16.19 2.83
C ASN A 251 29.89 -17.56 2.26
N MET A 252 30.48 -18.64 2.80
CA MET A 252 30.28 -20.00 2.31
C MET A 252 29.00 -20.66 2.83
N VAL A 253 28.36 -20.06 3.82
CA VAL A 253 27.11 -20.53 4.45
C VAL A 253 26.01 -19.49 4.21
N SER A 254 24.75 -19.87 4.47
CA SER A 254 23.67 -18.90 4.43
C SER A 254 23.87 -17.85 5.53
N GLY A 255 23.37 -16.63 5.32
CA GLY A 255 23.39 -15.57 6.34
C GLY A 255 22.30 -15.76 7.40
N TYR A 256 21.69 -16.93 7.49
CA TYR A 256 20.53 -17.18 8.35
C TYR A 256 20.80 -18.25 9.40
N LEU A 257 20.18 -18.10 10.57
CA LEU A 257 20.13 -19.16 11.59
C LEU A 257 19.11 -20.21 11.17
N ASP A 258 19.54 -21.27 10.49
CA ASP A 258 18.71 -22.39 10.03
C ASP A 258 19.32 -23.77 10.23
N ALA A 259 20.35 -23.85 11.07
CA ALA A 259 21.08 -25.07 11.35
C ALA A 259 21.69 -25.68 10.08
N SER A 260 22.11 -24.84 9.13
CA SER A 260 22.90 -25.22 7.96
C SER A 260 24.18 -25.99 8.33
N THR A 261 24.73 -25.79 9.52
CA THR A 261 25.82 -26.64 10.06
C THR A 261 25.43 -28.11 10.21
N ILE A 262 24.17 -28.38 10.51
CA ILE A 262 23.58 -29.72 10.68
C ILE A 262 23.12 -30.25 9.33
N TYR A 263 22.39 -29.45 8.56
CA TYR A 263 21.71 -29.91 7.34
C TYR A 263 22.49 -29.66 6.04
N GLY A 264 23.60 -28.92 6.07
CA GLY A 264 24.35 -28.53 4.87
C GLY A 264 23.84 -27.25 4.22
N ASN A 265 24.70 -26.62 3.40
CA ASN A 265 24.47 -25.29 2.77
C ASN A 265 24.07 -25.40 1.30
N SER A 266 23.79 -26.62 0.85
CA SER A 266 23.34 -26.93 -0.50
C SER A 266 22.42 -28.15 -0.48
N LEU A 267 21.57 -28.29 -1.50
CA LEU A 267 20.67 -29.43 -1.61
C LEU A 267 21.42 -30.77 -1.65
N ALA A 268 22.60 -30.80 -2.30
CA ALA A 268 23.45 -31.98 -2.36
C ALA A 268 23.98 -32.39 -0.97
N GLU A 269 24.52 -31.43 -0.21
CA GLU A 269 24.97 -31.68 1.17
C GLU A 269 23.82 -32.13 2.09
N MET A 270 22.62 -31.59 1.86
CA MET A 270 21.44 -31.99 2.61
C MET A 270 21.06 -33.44 2.33
N HIS A 271 21.05 -33.82 1.05
CA HIS A 271 20.72 -35.19 0.65
C HIS A 271 21.73 -36.21 1.16
N THR A 272 23.04 -35.89 1.22
CA THR A 272 24.04 -36.84 1.73
C THR A 272 23.85 -37.14 3.23
N LYS A 273 23.31 -36.17 3.98
CA LYS A 273 23.04 -36.29 5.41
C LYS A 273 21.70 -36.95 5.74
N ARG A 274 20.76 -37.05 4.80
CA ARG A 274 19.45 -37.71 5.00
C ARG A 274 19.58 -39.23 4.96
N THR A 275 18.71 -39.91 5.72
CA THR A 275 18.49 -41.37 5.58
C THR A 275 17.45 -41.68 4.50
N PHE A 276 16.57 -40.71 4.18
CA PHE A 276 15.36 -40.88 3.35
C PHE A 276 14.38 -41.92 3.91
N VAL A 277 14.42 -42.13 5.22
CA VAL A 277 13.53 -43.02 5.96
C VAL A 277 12.95 -42.24 7.14
N GLU A 278 11.62 -42.16 7.21
CA GLU A 278 10.85 -41.52 8.30
C GLU A 278 11.22 -40.06 8.60
N GLY A 279 11.76 -39.35 7.61
CA GLY A 279 12.23 -37.98 7.73
C GLY A 279 13.54 -37.81 8.50
N GLN A 280 14.29 -38.88 8.76
CA GLN A 280 15.47 -38.87 9.62
C GLN A 280 16.77 -38.48 8.90
N ILE A 281 17.79 -38.12 9.68
CA ILE A 281 19.16 -37.84 9.24
C ILE A 281 20.18 -38.82 9.84
N LYS A 282 21.29 -39.01 9.13
CA LYS A 282 22.41 -39.87 9.52
C LYS A 282 23.13 -39.26 10.73
N LEU A 283 23.29 -40.06 11.79
CA LEU A 283 24.15 -39.71 12.91
C LEU A 283 25.60 -40.09 12.57
N SER A 284 26.49 -39.10 12.48
CA SER A 284 27.92 -39.35 12.25
C SER A 284 28.63 -39.47 13.61
N LEU A 285 29.12 -40.67 13.92
CA LEU A 285 29.82 -40.97 15.18
C LEU A 285 31.28 -40.46 15.25
N HIS A 286 31.87 -39.95 14.16
CA HIS A 286 33.34 -39.79 14.11
C HIS A 286 33.90 -38.38 13.86
N GLN A 287 33.11 -37.34 13.56
CA GLN A 287 33.71 -36.04 13.19
C GLN A 287 32.95 -34.76 13.60
N MET A 288 31.98 -34.80 14.52
CA MET A 288 31.22 -33.60 14.88
C MET A 288 31.30 -33.25 16.36
N VAL A 289 31.61 -31.97 16.61
CA VAL A 289 31.52 -31.26 17.89
C VAL A 289 30.23 -31.67 18.61
N MET A 290 30.35 -32.07 19.88
CA MET A 290 29.32 -32.71 20.71
C MET A 290 27.90 -32.12 20.52
N LEU A 291 27.80 -30.79 20.41
CA LEU A 291 26.54 -30.07 20.24
C LEU A 291 25.81 -30.32 18.90
N LYS A 292 26.54 -30.48 17.78
CA LYS A 292 25.95 -30.78 16.47
C LYS A 292 25.24 -32.15 16.48
N ASN A 293 25.79 -33.12 17.22
CA ASN A 293 25.18 -34.44 17.39
C ASN A 293 23.93 -34.40 18.28
N VAL A 294 23.88 -33.51 19.28
CA VAL A 294 22.68 -33.33 20.12
C VAL A 294 21.49 -32.88 19.27
N PHE A 295 21.67 -31.85 18.45
CA PHE A 295 20.59 -31.37 17.58
C PHE A 295 20.21 -32.39 16.48
N ALA A 296 21.16 -33.20 15.99
CA ALA A 296 20.87 -34.26 15.03
C ALA A 296 20.04 -35.39 15.65
N LYS A 297 20.36 -35.82 16.89
CA LYS A 297 19.54 -36.76 17.67
C LYS A 297 18.15 -36.18 17.97
N ALA A 298 18.08 -34.89 18.31
CA ALA A 298 16.81 -34.19 18.55
C ALA A 298 15.92 -34.16 17.30
N HIS A 299 16.49 -33.93 16.12
CA HIS A 299 15.77 -33.97 14.85
C HIS A 299 15.11 -35.34 14.61
N ASN A 300 15.87 -36.44 14.73
CA ASN A 300 15.33 -37.78 14.49
C ASN A 300 14.20 -38.12 15.46
N LYS A 301 14.32 -37.71 16.72
CA LYS A 301 13.26 -37.91 17.74
C LYS A 301 11.99 -37.13 17.42
N ILE A 302 12.11 -35.90 16.93
CA ILE A 302 10.96 -35.08 16.47
C ILE A 302 10.30 -35.73 15.24
N ALA A 303 11.10 -36.20 14.29
CA ALA A 303 10.60 -36.85 13.07
C ALA A 303 9.77 -38.11 13.39
N SER A 304 10.28 -38.99 14.28
CA SER A 304 9.55 -40.18 14.74
C SER A 304 8.24 -39.84 15.44
N GLU A 305 8.21 -38.79 16.27
CA GLU A 305 7.00 -38.39 16.99
C GLU A 305 5.97 -37.73 16.05
N LEU A 306 6.42 -36.93 15.08
CA LEU A 306 5.56 -36.38 14.02
C LEU A 306 4.94 -37.48 13.16
N LEU A 307 5.71 -38.53 12.83
CA LEU A 307 5.20 -39.70 12.13
C LEU A 307 4.15 -40.46 12.97
N ARG A 308 4.36 -40.56 14.28
CA ARG A 308 3.40 -41.21 15.20
C ARG A 308 2.06 -40.51 15.24
N ILE A 309 2.03 -39.18 15.24
CA ILE A 309 0.78 -38.40 15.28
C ILE A 309 0.19 -38.13 13.90
N ASN A 310 1.00 -38.18 12.83
CA ASN A 310 0.57 -38.04 11.43
C ASN A 310 1.12 -39.17 10.55
N PRO A 311 0.54 -40.38 10.61
CA PRO A 311 1.04 -41.54 9.85
C PRO A 311 0.98 -41.36 8.32
N SER A 312 0.21 -40.40 7.82
CA SER A 312 0.01 -40.12 6.40
C SER A 312 1.07 -39.20 5.77
N TRP A 313 1.99 -38.65 6.57
CA TRP A 313 3.00 -37.72 6.06
C TRP A 313 4.15 -38.46 5.36
N THR A 314 4.67 -37.85 4.28
CA THR A 314 5.80 -38.37 3.52
C THR A 314 7.13 -38.11 4.23
N ASP A 315 8.17 -38.91 3.92
CA ASP A 315 9.55 -38.69 4.40
C ASP A 315 10.02 -37.24 4.20
N GLU A 316 9.76 -36.67 3.02
CA GLU A 316 10.11 -35.29 2.69
C GLU A 316 9.42 -34.28 3.62
N ARG A 317 8.13 -34.47 3.86
CA ARG A 317 7.35 -33.58 4.71
C ARG A 317 7.77 -33.68 6.17
N LEU A 318 8.05 -34.89 6.66
CA LEU A 318 8.55 -35.16 8.00
C LEU A 318 9.93 -34.52 8.22
N PHE A 319 10.83 -34.70 7.24
CA PHE A 319 12.17 -34.09 7.26
C PHE A 319 12.08 -32.56 7.30
N GLU A 320 11.29 -31.95 6.42
CA GLU A 320 11.20 -30.49 6.30
C GLU A 320 10.53 -29.81 7.50
N GLU A 321 9.49 -30.40 8.07
CA GLU A 321 8.88 -29.91 9.32
C GLU A 321 9.82 -30.09 10.52
N SER A 322 10.51 -31.22 10.62
CA SER A 322 11.49 -31.47 11.69
C SER A 322 12.69 -30.51 11.59
N ARG A 323 13.16 -30.22 10.37
CA ARG A 323 14.21 -29.22 10.09
C ARG A 323 13.78 -27.82 10.50
N LYS A 324 12.54 -27.44 10.19
CA LYS A 324 11.95 -26.15 10.57
C LYS A 324 11.86 -25.98 12.10
N ILE A 325 11.48 -27.04 12.83
CA ILE A 325 11.43 -27.00 14.30
C ILE A 325 12.84 -26.82 14.89
N ILE A 326 13.84 -27.55 14.38
CA ILE A 326 15.24 -27.41 14.84
C ILE A 326 15.80 -26.02 14.55
N GLY A 327 15.51 -25.44 13.38
CA GLY A 327 15.90 -24.06 13.07
C GLY A 327 15.29 -23.04 14.04
N ALA A 328 14.02 -23.21 14.42
CA ALA A 328 13.37 -22.33 15.39
C ALA A 328 13.97 -22.46 16.81
N LEU A 329 14.35 -23.67 17.21
CA LEU A 329 15.04 -23.93 18.49
C LEU A 329 16.41 -23.27 18.54
N LEU A 330 17.20 -23.38 17.45
CA LEU A 330 18.50 -22.73 17.35
C LEU A 330 18.37 -21.19 17.48
N GLN A 331 17.36 -20.60 16.81
CA GLN A 331 17.06 -19.17 16.92
C GLN A 331 16.68 -18.78 18.36
N HIS A 332 15.82 -19.57 19.02
CA HIS A 332 15.38 -19.30 20.39
C HIS A 332 16.57 -19.25 21.36
N LEU A 333 17.42 -20.29 21.36
CA LEU A 333 18.60 -20.37 22.23
C LEU A 333 19.59 -19.22 21.96
N THR A 334 19.74 -18.83 20.68
CA THR A 334 20.64 -17.75 20.28
C THR A 334 20.15 -16.40 20.81
N TYR A 335 18.89 -16.04 20.56
CA TYR A 335 18.35 -14.73 20.87
C TYR A 335 17.97 -14.55 22.34
N ASN A 336 17.43 -15.58 23.00
CA ASN A 336 16.87 -15.46 24.35
C ASN A 336 17.86 -15.86 25.46
N GLU A 337 18.84 -16.72 25.16
CA GLU A 337 19.77 -17.22 26.17
C GLU A 337 21.22 -16.73 25.93
N MET A 338 21.77 -16.93 24.73
CA MET A 338 23.17 -16.61 24.45
C MET A 338 23.44 -15.10 24.32
N LEU A 339 22.69 -14.38 23.46
CA LEU A 339 22.94 -12.96 23.21
C LEU A 339 22.78 -12.04 24.44
N PRO A 340 21.80 -12.26 25.34
CA PRO A 340 21.69 -11.46 26.56
C PRO A 340 22.86 -11.63 27.53
N LEU A 341 23.52 -12.80 27.52
CA LEU A 341 24.77 -13.03 28.26
C LEU A 341 25.96 -12.34 27.60
N LEU A 342 26.00 -12.31 26.26
CA LEU A 342 27.10 -11.70 25.49
C LEU A 342 27.07 -10.17 25.48
N LEU A 343 25.91 -9.59 25.17
CA LEU A 343 25.73 -8.15 24.98
C LEU A 343 25.37 -7.42 26.27
N GLY A 344 24.97 -8.16 27.32
CA GLY A 344 24.31 -7.61 28.49
C GLY A 344 22.82 -7.42 28.22
N ARG A 345 21.98 -7.79 29.21
CA ARG A 345 20.51 -7.81 29.10
C ARG A 345 19.92 -6.47 28.63
N GLU A 346 20.54 -5.36 29.02
CA GLU A 346 20.08 -4.00 28.69
C GLU A 346 20.41 -3.59 27.23
N ILE A 347 21.51 -4.08 26.66
CA ILE A 347 21.86 -3.80 25.25
C ILE A 347 21.12 -4.77 24.33
N ALA A 348 20.96 -6.02 24.77
CA ALA A 348 20.11 -7.00 24.10
C ALA A 348 18.64 -6.55 24.05
N SER A 349 18.13 -5.84 25.07
CA SER A 349 16.79 -5.25 25.03
C SER A 349 16.68 -3.97 24.19
N LYS A 350 17.77 -3.21 24.03
CA LYS A 350 17.78 -1.92 23.31
C LYS A 350 18.07 -2.02 21.80
N GLY A 351 18.43 -3.19 21.26
CA GLY A 351 18.52 -3.42 19.81
C GLY A 351 19.46 -2.48 19.04
N ILE A 352 20.56 -2.02 19.67
CA ILE A 352 21.33 -0.81 19.29
C ILE A 352 21.99 -0.84 17.90
N PHE A 353 21.97 -1.98 17.19
CA PHE A 353 22.41 -2.07 15.77
C PHE A 353 21.45 -2.84 14.85
N ILE A 354 20.22 -3.13 15.29
CA ILE A 354 19.19 -3.72 14.42
C ILE A 354 18.49 -2.57 13.69
N GLY A 355 19.14 -2.08 12.65
CA GLY A 355 18.57 -1.10 11.74
C GLY A 355 17.36 -1.65 10.99
N ARG A 356 16.26 -0.90 11.03
CA ARG A 356 15.24 -0.66 9.99
C ARG A 356 14.53 -1.82 9.26
N ASP A 357 14.96 -3.09 9.30
CA ASP A 357 14.42 -4.09 8.37
C ASP A 357 13.87 -5.39 8.98
N HIS A 358 13.99 -5.69 10.28
CA HIS A 358 13.38 -6.91 10.84
C HIS A 358 12.96 -6.70 12.30
N GLY A 359 11.67 -6.42 12.53
CA GLY A 359 11.08 -6.31 13.87
C GLY A 359 11.17 -7.62 14.66
N LEU A 360 12.10 -7.69 15.60
CA LEU A 360 12.14 -8.73 16.64
C LEU A 360 11.90 -8.08 18.01
N PRO A 361 11.14 -8.73 18.90
CA PRO A 361 10.79 -8.17 20.20
C PRO A 361 12.02 -7.98 21.10
N SER A 362 11.97 -6.96 21.96
CA SER A 362 12.99 -6.74 22.98
C SER A 362 12.97 -7.85 24.04
N TYR A 363 14.13 -8.14 24.63
CA TYR A 363 14.32 -9.05 25.77
C TYR A 363 13.36 -8.78 26.95
N ASP A 364 12.84 -7.56 27.10
CA ASP A 364 11.91 -7.17 28.16
C ASP A 364 10.45 -7.57 27.88
N SER A 365 10.05 -7.77 26.63
CA SER A 365 8.71 -8.25 26.25
C SER A 365 8.52 -9.74 26.64
N TRP A 366 9.53 -10.58 26.40
CA TRP A 366 9.49 -12.01 26.72
C TRP A 366 9.57 -12.30 28.24
N ARG A 367 10.32 -11.51 29.01
CA ARG A 367 10.45 -11.66 30.47
C ARG A 367 9.15 -11.36 31.24
N ASN A 368 8.28 -10.51 30.69
CA ASN A 368 7.02 -10.11 31.32
C ASN A 368 5.91 -11.17 31.17
N GLU A 369 5.94 -12.01 30.13
CA GLU A 369 4.97 -13.09 29.93
C GLU A 369 5.27 -14.36 30.75
N CYS A 370 6.53 -14.59 31.16
CA CYS A 370 6.94 -15.77 31.95
C CYS A 370 6.97 -15.57 33.49
N GLY A 371 6.29 -14.54 34.02
CA GLY A 371 5.77 -14.55 35.40
C GLY A 371 6.76 -14.34 36.56
N LEU A 372 7.88 -13.64 36.34
CA LEU A 372 8.74 -13.16 37.44
C LEU A 372 8.50 -11.66 37.69
N LYS A 373 7.64 -11.35 38.66
CA LYS A 373 7.35 -9.99 39.13
C LYS A 373 8.59 -9.32 39.74
N LYS A 374 9.08 -8.23 39.14
CA LYS A 374 8.99 -6.86 39.72
C LYS A 374 9.84 -5.83 38.91
N ILE A 375 9.19 -4.69 38.67
CA ILE A 375 9.70 -3.32 38.41
C ILE A 375 9.74 -2.84 36.94
N SER A 376 8.71 -2.01 36.67
CA SER A 376 8.58 -0.80 35.84
C SER A 376 8.79 -0.81 34.31
N HIS A 377 7.65 -0.54 33.63
CA HIS A 377 7.41 0.41 32.53
C HIS A 377 8.25 0.40 31.23
N PHE A 378 7.50 0.52 30.11
CA PHE A 378 7.81 1.03 28.75
C PHE A 378 7.91 0.03 27.58
N VAL A 379 6.90 0.16 26.69
CA VAL A 379 6.87 0.23 25.21
C VAL A 379 7.25 -1.01 24.38
N ASP A 380 6.27 -1.49 23.61
CA ASP A 380 6.45 -2.46 22.52
C ASP A 380 6.22 -1.80 21.15
N PHE A 381 7.21 -1.95 20.25
CA PHE A 381 7.20 -1.58 18.84
C PHE A 381 7.73 -2.75 17.97
N SER A 382 7.18 -2.81 16.75
CA SER A 382 7.69 -3.44 15.52
C SER A 382 7.43 -4.93 15.27
N ASP A 383 6.54 -5.18 14.30
CA ASP A 383 6.35 -6.43 13.56
C ASP A 383 6.05 -6.05 12.08
N GLU A 384 6.98 -5.34 11.43
CA GLU A 384 7.04 -5.16 9.97
C GLU A 384 8.29 -5.88 9.43
N PHE A 385 8.17 -6.46 8.23
CA PHE A 385 9.18 -7.15 7.41
C PHE A 385 9.50 -8.63 7.68
N ILE A 386 8.53 -9.53 7.43
CA ILE A 386 8.79 -10.91 6.93
C ILE A 386 7.66 -11.35 5.95
N SER A 387 8.05 -11.90 4.79
CA SER A 387 7.25 -12.41 3.64
C SER A 387 5.99 -13.24 3.97
N PRO A 388 4.93 -13.22 3.13
CA PRO A 388 3.62 -13.76 3.47
C PRO A 388 3.49 -15.25 3.11
N HIS A 389 3.66 -16.14 4.10
CA HIS A 389 3.06 -17.47 4.06
C HIS A 389 2.76 -17.95 5.48
N ARG A 390 1.87 -18.93 5.60
CA ARG A 390 1.27 -19.54 6.81
C ARG A 390 2.23 -19.98 7.94
N SER A 391 3.52 -19.65 7.93
CA SER A 391 4.52 -20.07 8.92
C SER A 391 4.61 -19.20 10.18
N ILE A 392 4.13 -17.93 10.18
CA ILE A 392 4.27 -17.05 11.36
C ILE A 392 3.26 -17.37 12.47
N ASN A 393 2.03 -17.77 12.15
CA ASN A 393 1.12 -18.31 13.19
C ASN A 393 1.59 -19.67 13.70
N SER A 394 2.32 -20.44 12.90
CA SER A 394 2.98 -21.67 13.36
C SER A 394 4.17 -21.36 14.28
N LEU A 395 4.92 -20.29 14.02
CA LEU A 395 6.05 -19.83 14.85
C LEU A 395 5.60 -19.10 16.12
N LYS A 396 4.61 -18.19 16.08
CA LYS A 396 4.02 -17.57 17.29
C LYS A 396 3.31 -18.59 18.18
N ASN A 397 2.63 -19.60 17.58
CA ASN A 397 2.15 -20.74 18.35
C ASN A 397 3.28 -21.67 18.81
N LEU A 398 4.43 -21.74 18.13
CA LEU A 398 5.62 -22.42 18.64
C LEU A 398 6.17 -21.71 19.88
N TYR A 399 6.29 -20.38 19.81
CA TYR A 399 6.91 -19.53 20.83
C TYR A 399 6.03 -19.33 22.07
N HIS A 400 4.70 -19.28 21.94
CA HIS A 400 3.79 -19.26 23.11
C HIS A 400 3.63 -20.63 23.80
N LYS A 401 4.10 -21.72 23.19
CA LYS A 401 3.83 -23.09 23.66
C LYS A 401 5.07 -23.86 24.12
N ILE A 402 6.24 -23.23 24.08
CA ILE A 402 7.42 -23.70 24.80
C ILE A 402 7.29 -23.18 26.24
N ASP A 403 7.03 -24.10 27.18
CA ASP A 403 6.94 -23.81 28.60
C ASP A 403 8.30 -23.28 29.11
N CYS A 404 8.40 -21.96 29.40
CA CYS A 404 9.61 -21.26 29.86
C CYS A 404 10.28 -21.87 31.12
N LYS A 405 9.65 -22.84 31.80
CA LYS A 405 10.27 -23.55 32.92
C LYS A 405 11.11 -24.77 32.51
N LYS A 406 11.21 -25.09 31.21
CA LYS A 406 11.84 -26.32 30.69
C LYS A 406 12.90 -26.06 29.60
N GLU A 407 13.56 -24.92 29.66
CA GLU A 407 14.43 -24.38 28.59
C GLU A 407 15.69 -25.23 28.28
N ASN A 408 16.22 -26.00 29.24
CA ASN A 408 17.43 -26.83 29.00
C ASN A 408 17.14 -28.26 28.54
N SER A 409 15.91 -28.52 28.14
CA SER A 409 15.43 -29.87 27.91
C SER A 409 15.96 -30.50 26.61
N LEU A 410 16.45 -29.70 25.65
CA LEU A 410 17.04 -30.22 24.40
C LEU A 410 18.27 -31.13 24.64
N LEU A 411 19.07 -30.81 25.67
CA LEU A 411 20.23 -31.61 26.07
C LEU A 411 19.80 -32.95 26.72
N CYS A 412 18.64 -32.98 27.38
CA CYS A 412 18.02 -34.20 27.92
C CYS A 412 17.40 -35.11 26.84
N LEU A 413 17.41 -34.73 25.55
CA LEU A 413 17.01 -35.61 24.44
C LEU A 413 18.08 -36.67 24.12
N SER A 414 19.31 -36.49 24.59
CA SER A 414 20.35 -37.50 24.53
C SER A 414 20.25 -38.44 25.74
N GLU A 415 20.17 -39.75 25.51
CA GLU A 415 20.15 -40.76 26.59
C GLU A 415 21.43 -40.76 27.45
N GLU A 416 22.49 -40.11 26.95
CA GLU A 416 23.79 -39.98 27.63
C GLU A 416 23.85 -38.82 28.65
N VAL A 417 22.83 -37.95 28.69
CA VAL A 417 22.80 -36.77 29.56
C VAL A 417 21.80 -37.01 30.70
N ALA A 418 22.31 -37.32 31.88
CA ALA A 418 21.48 -37.61 33.05
C ALA A 418 21.01 -36.35 33.81
N PHE A 419 21.80 -35.27 33.75
CA PHE A 419 21.52 -34.02 34.47
C PHE A 419 21.78 -32.80 33.58
N VAL A 420 20.91 -31.80 33.67
CA VAL A 420 21.07 -30.50 33.01
C VAL A 420 20.64 -29.39 33.96
N GLN A 421 21.43 -28.32 34.03
CA GLN A 421 21.14 -27.16 34.86
C GLN A 421 20.21 -26.14 34.15
N PRO A 422 19.41 -25.35 34.89
CA PRO A 422 18.47 -24.33 34.37
C PRO A 422 19.02 -23.21 33.47
N SER A 423 20.33 -22.97 33.45
CA SER A 423 20.99 -22.02 32.56
C SER A 423 22.29 -22.64 32.10
N ALA A 424 22.24 -23.47 31.06
CA ALA A 424 23.37 -24.27 30.61
C ALA A 424 24.60 -23.45 30.15
N PHE A 425 24.42 -22.16 29.83
CA PHE A 425 25.50 -21.23 29.48
C PHE A 425 26.22 -20.56 30.66
N LEU A 426 25.72 -20.73 31.89
CA LEU A 426 26.37 -20.24 33.12
C LEU A 426 27.06 -21.38 33.86
N LEU A 427 27.99 -21.12 34.78
CA LEU A 427 28.46 -22.16 35.69
C LEU A 427 27.35 -22.55 36.66
N SER A 428 27.33 -23.81 37.10
CA SER A 428 26.38 -24.27 38.11
C SER A 428 26.60 -23.51 39.44
N ASP A 429 25.52 -23.17 40.12
CA ASP A 429 25.56 -22.58 41.46
C ASP A 429 24.70 -23.37 42.45
N HIS A 430 24.77 -22.98 43.73
CA HIS A 430 24.01 -23.60 44.82
C HIS A 430 22.56 -23.11 44.92
N PHE A 431 22.11 -22.27 44.00
CA PHE A 431 20.80 -21.61 44.03
C PHE A 431 19.98 -22.04 42.80
N ASP A 432 19.65 -21.08 41.94
CA ASP A 432 18.67 -21.25 40.87
C ASP A 432 19.24 -21.99 39.64
N ASN A 433 20.55 -22.25 39.58
CA ASN A 433 21.21 -22.94 38.47
C ASN A 433 21.86 -24.29 38.85
N ALA A 434 21.29 -24.99 39.84
CA ALA A 434 21.73 -26.33 40.22
C ALA A 434 21.33 -27.40 39.16
N PRO A 435 22.15 -28.44 38.88
CA PRO A 435 21.83 -29.50 37.92
C PRO A 435 20.55 -30.28 38.28
N LEU A 436 19.62 -30.41 37.32
CA LEU A 436 18.36 -31.15 37.47
C LEU A 436 18.41 -32.47 36.69
N HIS A 437 17.82 -33.53 37.23
CA HIS A 437 17.79 -34.84 36.58
C HIS A 437 16.82 -34.86 35.39
N CYS A 438 17.22 -35.46 34.26
CA CYS A 438 16.43 -35.54 33.03
C CYS A 438 15.22 -36.51 33.10
N ASN A 439 14.80 -36.98 34.29
CA ASN A 439 13.75 -38.00 34.45
C ASN A 439 12.34 -37.42 34.70
N LEU A 440 12.14 -36.13 34.40
CA LEU A 440 10.82 -35.51 34.40
C LEU A 440 10.12 -35.86 33.08
N SER A 441 8.96 -36.52 33.13
CA SER A 441 8.18 -37.06 32.01
C SER A 441 7.61 -36.00 31.03
N SER A 442 8.20 -34.82 30.94
CA SER A 442 7.83 -33.81 29.95
C SER A 442 8.65 -34.01 28.68
N THR A 443 8.04 -34.68 27.71
CA THR A 443 8.39 -34.49 26.30
C THR A 443 8.38 -32.99 25.96
N ILE A 444 9.33 -32.60 25.14
CA ILE A 444 10.02 -31.30 25.19
C ILE A 444 9.41 -30.23 24.29
N ILE A 445 8.50 -30.66 23.42
CA ILE A 445 7.65 -29.80 22.60
C ILE A 445 6.32 -30.55 22.53
N ASP A 446 5.20 -29.89 22.81
CA ASP A 446 3.89 -30.50 22.63
C ASP A 446 3.59 -30.61 21.13
N LEU A 447 3.97 -31.75 20.54
CA LEU A 447 3.79 -32.01 19.11
C LEU A 447 2.33 -32.30 18.74
N SER A 448 1.41 -32.43 19.70
CA SER A 448 -0.01 -32.69 19.43
C SER A 448 -0.67 -31.64 18.54
N PHE A 449 -0.17 -30.39 18.54
CA PHE A 449 -0.63 -29.31 17.67
C PHE A 449 -0.26 -29.47 16.19
N TRP A 450 0.61 -30.43 15.85
CA TRP A 450 0.94 -30.78 14.47
C TRP A 450 0.05 -31.89 13.94
N LYS A 451 -0.82 -32.48 14.77
CA LYS A 451 -1.78 -33.51 14.37
C LYS A 451 -2.84 -32.89 13.46
N GLU A 452 -2.97 -33.39 12.24
CA GLU A 452 -4.04 -32.99 11.32
C GLU A 452 -5.30 -33.84 11.62
N ASP A 453 -6.45 -33.19 11.84
CA ASP A 453 -7.72 -33.89 12.07
C ASP A 453 -8.16 -34.66 10.80
N GLU A 454 -8.54 -35.93 10.96
CA GLU A 454 -9.09 -36.75 9.88
C GLU A 454 -10.39 -36.13 9.35
N LEU A 455 -10.37 -35.71 8.08
CA LEU A 455 -11.52 -35.33 7.25
C LEU A 455 -12.52 -34.31 7.86
N HIS A 456 -12.33 -33.03 7.56
CA HIS A 456 -13.46 -32.11 7.49
C HIS A 456 -14.23 -32.28 6.17
N ARG A 457 -15.28 -33.11 6.24
CA ARG A 457 -16.49 -32.95 5.43
C ARG A 457 -17.05 -31.54 5.66
N GLU A 458 -17.45 -30.87 4.57
CA GLU A 458 -18.14 -29.59 4.61
C GLU A 458 -19.40 -29.65 5.47
N VAL A 459 -19.51 -28.79 6.48
CA VAL A 459 -20.77 -28.49 7.17
C VAL A 459 -20.90 -26.98 7.34
N SER A 460 -22.03 -26.44 6.90
CA SER A 460 -22.39 -25.02 6.99
C SER A 460 -23.01 -24.70 8.35
N LEU A 461 -22.57 -23.62 9.03
CA LEU A 461 -23.14 -23.16 10.30
C LEU A 461 -24.10 -21.97 10.11
N PRO A 462 -25.23 -21.90 10.84
CA PRO A 462 -26.22 -20.83 10.67
C PRO A 462 -25.78 -19.48 11.29
N SER A 463 -26.14 -18.40 10.59
CA SER A 463 -25.79 -16.99 10.85
C SER A 463 -26.24 -16.44 12.22
N SER A 464 -27.17 -17.10 12.92
CA SER A 464 -27.62 -16.69 14.26
C SER A 464 -26.60 -16.95 15.37
N SER A 465 -25.73 -17.93 15.19
CA SER A 465 -24.72 -18.30 16.20
C SER A 465 -23.47 -17.43 16.10
N CYS A 466 -23.13 -16.93 14.91
CA CYS A 466 -22.03 -15.97 14.73
C CYS A 466 -22.34 -14.62 15.39
N ARG A 467 -23.57 -14.11 15.26
CA ARG A 467 -23.95 -12.80 15.83
C ARG A 467 -23.81 -12.73 17.35
N LYS A 468 -24.25 -13.77 18.07
CA LYS A 468 -24.14 -13.80 19.54
C LYS A 468 -22.70 -13.78 20.05
N VAL A 469 -21.76 -14.31 19.27
CA VAL A 469 -20.34 -14.34 19.65
C VAL A 469 -19.69 -12.99 19.40
N PHE A 470 -20.09 -12.28 18.35
CA PHE A 470 -19.61 -10.92 18.07
C PHE A 470 -20.14 -9.89 19.07
N ASP A 471 -21.42 -9.97 19.43
CA ASP A 471 -22.05 -9.01 20.37
C ASP A 471 -21.45 -9.10 21.78
N GLU A 472 -21.06 -10.29 22.24
CA GLU A 472 -20.47 -10.49 23.56
C GLU A 472 -18.99 -10.05 23.62
N ALA A 473 -18.26 -10.24 22.52
CA ALA A 473 -16.87 -9.80 22.40
C ALA A 473 -16.75 -8.27 22.37
N GLU A 474 -17.69 -7.57 21.72
CA GLU A 474 -17.70 -6.11 21.64
C GLU A 474 -17.99 -5.46 23.01
N LYS A 475 -18.78 -6.13 23.84
CA LYS A 475 -19.16 -5.68 25.19
C LYS A 475 -17.99 -5.75 26.18
N GLU A 476 -17.15 -6.78 26.08
CA GLU A 476 -15.94 -6.89 26.92
C GLU A 476 -14.87 -5.86 26.56
N ILE A 477 -14.73 -5.49 25.28
CA ILE A 477 -13.73 -4.53 24.81
C ILE A 477 -14.05 -3.12 25.36
N ARG A 478 -15.31 -2.67 25.26
CA ARG A 478 -15.74 -1.35 25.77
C ARG A 478 -15.55 -1.20 27.29
N GLN A 479 -15.71 -2.28 28.06
CA GLN A 479 -15.49 -2.26 29.52
C GLN A 479 -14.01 -2.27 29.92
N ARG A 480 -13.11 -2.61 29.00
CA ARG A 480 -11.66 -2.62 29.22
C ARG A 480 -11.06 -1.24 28.93
N ASP A 481 -11.54 -0.58 27.89
CA ASP A 481 -11.09 0.77 27.49
C ASP A 481 -11.47 1.85 28.51
N HIS A 482 -12.67 1.75 29.10
CA HIS A 482 -13.11 2.69 30.16
C HIS A 482 -12.23 2.65 31.42
N ARG A 483 -11.64 1.49 31.75
CA ARG A 483 -10.76 1.30 32.92
C ARG A 483 -9.31 1.75 32.70
N ILE A 484 -8.91 1.95 31.44
CA ILE A 484 -7.55 2.41 31.07
C ILE A 484 -7.51 3.95 31.01
N ALA A 485 -8.62 4.59 30.62
CA ALA A 485 -8.75 6.05 30.57
C ALA A 485 -8.62 6.73 31.95
N GLU A 486 -9.19 6.16 33.02
CA GLU A 486 -9.16 6.74 34.38
C GLU A 486 -7.75 6.79 35.02
N LYS A 487 -6.79 5.98 34.57
CA LYS A 487 -5.48 5.83 35.23
C LYS A 487 -4.36 6.75 34.71
N THR A 488 -4.60 7.51 33.64
CA THR A 488 -3.52 8.17 32.86
C THR A 488 -3.31 9.66 33.20
N PHE A 489 -4.16 10.27 34.02
CA PHE A 489 -4.07 11.70 34.36
C PHE A 489 -3.22 11.96 35.62
N ASN A 490 -1.91 12.12 35.45
CA ASN A 490 -1.05 12.97 36.30
C ASN A 490 0.41 12.96 35.80
N LEU A 491 0.86 13.97 35.05
CA LEU A 491 2.26 14.44 34.89
C LEU A 491 2.33 15.73 34.03
N SER A 492 3.37 16.56 34.23
CA SER A 492 3.42 18.00 33.91
C SER A 492 3.51 18.41 32.40
N PRO A 493 3.19 19.69 32.05
CA PRO A 493 2.81 20.08 30.68
C PRO A 493 3.93 20.07 29.62
N GLN A 494 5.18 20.44 29.97
CA GLN A 494 6.21 20.73 28.95
C GLN A 494 6.93 19.50 28.38
N ILE A 495 6.96 18.37 29.09
CA ILE A 495 7.51 17.10 28.58
C ILE A 495 6.45 16.36 27.73
N SER A 496 5.16 16.74 27.82
CA SER A 496 4.09 16.13 27.04
C SER A 496 4.04 16.58 25.57
N LEU A 497 4.62 17.74 25.23
CA LEU A 497 4.61 18.27 23.86
C LEU A 497 5.58 17.48 22.96
N TYR A 498 6.82 17.25 23.42
CA TYR A 498 7.82 16.51 22.64
C TYR A 498 7.50 15.01 22.50
N GLY A 499 6.77 14.42 23.47
CA GLY A 499 6.34 13.03 23.42
C GLY A 499 5.11 12.75 22.54
N ARG A 500 4.36 13.78 22.12
CA ARG A 500 3.22 13.66 21.19
C ARG A 500 3.64 13.58 19.73
N PHE A 501 4.77 14.19 19.36
CA PHE A 501 5.27 14.21 17.97
C PHE A 501 6.00 12.94 17.54
N THR A 502 6.44 12.07 18.47
CA THR A 502 7.30 10.92 18.14
C THR A 502 6.76 9.56 18.59
N ARG A 503 5.50 9.50 19.07
CA ARG A 503 4.82 8.23 19.37
C ARG A 503 3.79 7.91 18.28
N PRO A 504 3.86 6.73 17.66
CA PRO A 504 2.74 6.19 16.91
C PRO A 504 1.59 6.01 17.88
N LYS A 505 0.52 6.77 17.63
CA LYS A 505 -0.69 6.76 18.45
C LYS A 505 -1.29 5.33 18.43
N SER A 506 -2.14 4.96 19.38
CA SER A 506 -2.81 3.64 19.45
C SER A 506 -3.49 3.26 18.12
N GLU A 507 -3.96 4.28 17.40
CA GLU A 507 -4.50 4.21 16.05
C GLU A 507 -3.48 3.73 15.03
N ALA A 508 -2.18 4.00 15.15
CA ALA A 508 -1.17 3.49 14.21
C ALA A 508 -1.00 1.97 14.32
N ILE A 509 -1.20 1.40 15.52
CA ILE A 509 -1.22 -0.05 15.75
C ILE A 509 -2.56 -0.66 15.27
N ALA A 510 -3.68 0.06 15.42
CA ALA A 510 -4.95 -0.30 14.80
C ALA A 510 -4.86 -0.22 13.25
N VAL A 511 -4.21 0.81 12.72
CA VAL A 511 -3.91 1.03 11.30
C VAL A 511 -2.97 -0.05 10.79
N SER A 512 -2.04 -0.58 11.58
CA SER A 512 -1.19 -1.74 11.22
C SER A 512 -1.97 -3.05 11.07
N ARG A 513 -2.92 -3.35 11.97
CA ARG A 513 -3.87 -4.48 11.79
C ARG A 513 -4.81 -4.25 10.62
N VAL A 514 -5.22 -3.01 10.43
CA VAL A 514 -5.95 -2.53 9.27
C VAL A 514 -5.03 -2.47 8.04
N SER A 515 -3.70 -2.53 8.13
CA SER A 515 -2.78 -2.42 6.97
C SER A 515 -2.76 -3.69 6.13
N ARG A 516 -2.90 -4.88 6.75
CA ARG A 516 -3.02 -6.14 6.02
C ARG A 516 -4.41 -6.30 5.36
N LEU A 517 -5.46 -5.78 6.00
CA LEU A 517 -6.80 -5.65 5.42
C LEU A 517 -6.83 -4.54 4.36
N LEU A 518 -6.20 -3.39 4.58
CA LEU A 518 -6.04 -2.29 3.62
C LEU A 518 -5.23 -2.74 2.41
N LEU A 519 -4.19 -3.57 2.55
CA LEU A 519 -3.49 -4.16 1.40
C LEU A 519 -4.33 -5.18 0.63
N GLN A 520 -5.36 -5.77 1.26
CA GLN A 520 -6.38 -6.61 0.59
C GLN A 520 -7.53 -5.77 0.00
N CYS A 521 -7.83 -4.62 0.60
CA CYS A 521 -8.93 -3.72 0.23
C CYS A 521 -8.48 -2.63 -0.77
N VAL A 522 -7.21 -2.26 -0.79
CA VAL A 522 -6.59 -1.25 -1.65
C VAL A 522 -5.67 -1.99 -2.60
N ASP A 523 -6.04 -2.03 -3.88
CA ASP A 523 -5.24 -2.67 -4.91
C ASP A 523 -3.88 -1.95 -4.99
N THR A 524 -2.78 -2.63 -4.64
CA THR A 524 -1.39 -2.09 -4.78
C THR A 524 -0.44 -3.08 -5.47
N VAL A 525 -1.00 -4.06 -6.19
CA VAL A 525 -0.22 -5.13 -6.84
C VAL A 525 0.60 -4.55 -8.00
N LEU A 526 1.87 -4.96 -8.08
CA LEU A 526 2.77 -4.69 -9.19
C LEU A 526 3.34 -6.02 -9.74
N PRO A 527 3.61 -6.10 -11.06
CA PRO A 527 3.43 -5.06 -12.07
C PRO A 527 1.95 -4.80 -12.39
N CYS A 528 1.63 -3.59 -12.85
CA CYS A 528 0.30 -3.27 -13.38
C CYS A 528 -0.02 -4.13 -14.61
N ASP A 529 -1.24 -4.65 -14.70
CA ASP A 529 -1.74 -5.30 -15.91
C ASP A 529 -2.18 -4.24 -16.93
N PRO A 530 -1.47 -4.06 -18.06
CA PRO A 530 -1.84 -3.08 -19.08
C PRO A 530 -3.02 -3.56 -19.95
N THR A 531 -3.40 -4.83 -19.85
CA THR A 531 -4.42 -5.47 -20.68
C THR A 531 -5.80 -5.53 -20.04
N THR A 532 -5.91 -5.20 -18.75
CA THR A 532 -7.22 -5.13 -18.08
C THR A 532 -8.11 -4.04 -18.68
N ALA A 533 -9.35 -4.42 -18.96
CA ALA A 533 -10.40 -3.52 -19.45
C ALA A 533 -11.10 -2.76 -18.32
N TYR A 534 -10.85 -3.12 -17.05
CA TYR A 534 -11.55 -2.55 -15.89
C TYR A 534 -10.62 -1.79 -14.96
N ARG A 535 -11.18 -0.76 -14.35
CA ARG A 535 -10.53 0.02 -13.31
C ARG A 535 -10.43 -0.82 -12.03
N SER A 536 -9.33 -0.67 -11.31
CA SER A 536 -9.27 -1.03 -9.88
C SER A 536 -10.26 -0.18 -9.08
N PHE A 537 -10.54 -0.55 -7.82
CA PHE A 537 -11.42 0.24 -6.96
C PHE A 537 -10.71 1.46 -6.38
N SER A 538 -9.41 1.34 -6.10
CA SER A 538 -8.59 2.42 -5.54
C SER A 538 -8.06 3.41 -6.57
N GLY A 539 -8.31 3.19 -7.87
CA GLY A 539 -7.70 3.94 -8.97
C GLY A 539 -6.29 3.48 -9.35
N TRP A 540 -5.70 2.55 -8.58
CA TRP A 540 -4.37 1.99 -8.82
C TRP A 540 -4.20 1.45 -10.25
N CYS A 541 -3.03 1.70 -10.84
CA CYS A 541 -2.71 1.32 -12.23
C CYS A 541 -3.61 1.96 -13.30
N ASN A 542 -4.31 3.05 -13.00
CA ASN A 542 -4.86 3.90 -14.06
C ASN A 542 -3.71 4.44 -14.92
N ASN A 543 -2.77 5.16 -14.29
CA ASN A 543 -1.51 5.52 -14.92
C ASN A 543 -0.50 4.37 -14.78
N LEU A 544 -0.08 3.78 -15.90
CA LEU A 544 0.81 2.61 -15.90
C LEU A 544 2.29 2.96 -15.59
N ARG A 545 2.69 4.23 -15.79
CA ARG A 545 4.05 4.71 -15.48
C ARG A 545 4.18 5.10 -14.01
N GLN A 546 3.15 5.76 -13.48
CA GLN A 546 3.05 6.21 -12.09
C GLN A 546 1.75 5.68 -11.47
N PRO A 547 1.72 4.41 -11.01
CA PRO A 547 0.50 3.73 -10.55
C PRO A 547 -0.25 4.40 -9.39
N HIS A 548 0.35 5.41 -8.75
CA HIS A 548 -0.18 6.12 -7.60
C HIS A 548 -0.98 7.40 -7.93
N TYR A 549 -0.97 7.87 -9.19
CA TYR A 549 -1.66 9.11 -9.58
C TYR A 549 -3.18 8.97 -9.59
N GLY A 550 -3.87 9.87 -8.88
CA GLY A 550 -5.33 9.91 -8.81
C GLY A 550 -5.97 8.87 -7.87
N ASN A 551 -5.17 8.15 -7.09
CA ASN A 551 -5.67 7.06 -6.26
C ASN A 551 -6.30 7.53 -4.95
N ALA A 552 -7.15 6.67 -4.39
CA ALA A 552 -7.62 6.79 -3.02
C ALA A 552 -6.46 6.68 -2.00
N PHE A 553 -6.64 7.31 -0.84
CA PHE A 553 -5.67 7.36 0.27
C PHE A 553 -4.32 7.95 -0.13
N ARG A 554 -4.32 8.96 -1.01
CA ARG A 554 -3.12 9.68 -1.46
C ARG A 554 -3.21 11.18 -1.20
N PRO A 555 -2.05 11.86 -1.04
CA PRO A 555 -2.02 13.30 -0.87
C PRO A 555 -2.62 14.04 -2.05
N MET A 556 -3.31 15.14 -1.76
CA MET A 556 -3.81 16.05 -2.78
C MET A 556 -2.66 16.84 -3.41
N ARG A 557 -2.86 17.27 -4.66
CA ARG A 557 -1.88 18.02 -5.44
C ARG A 557 -1.89 19.50 -5.04
N ARG A 558 -0.70 20.07 -4.89
CA ARG A 558 -0.48 21.51 -4.67
C ARG A 558 -0.34 22.20 -6.04
N LEU A 559 -1.14 23.25 -6.31
CA LEU A 559 -0.93 24.11 -7.48
C LEU A 559 0.04 25.27 -7.20
N LEU A 560 0.13 25.67 -5.93
CA LEU A 560 1.05 26.66 -5.39
C LEU A 560 1.72 26.07 -4.13
N PRO A 561 2.92 26.53 -3.74
CA PRO A 561 3.49 26.24 -2.44
C PRO A 561 2.51 26.64 -1.32
N PRO A 562 2.30 25.80 -0.29
CA PRO A 562 1.27 26.05 0.71
C PRO A 562 1.56 27.29 1.56
N ALA A 563 0.49 27.95 1.98
CA ALA A 563 0.52 29.09 2.89
C ALA A 563 0.14 28.64 4.31
N TYR A 564 1.14 28.18 5.07
CA TYR A 564 1.04 27.93 6.51
C TYR A 564 1.69 29.08 7.29
N ASP A 565 1.19 29.38 8.49
CA ASP A 565 1.66 30.52 9.30
C ASP A 565 3.11 30.35 9.74
N ASP A 566 3.52 29.11 10.01
CA ASP A 566 4.89 28.71 10.33
C ASP A 566 5.67 28.18 9.11
N GLY A 567 5.04 28.14 7.93
CA GLY A 567 5.59 27.56 6.70
C GLY A 567 5.56 26.02 6.63
N PHE A 568 5.02 25.33 7.64
CA PHE A 568 5.06 23.87 7.73
C PHE A 568 3.69 23.23 7.99
N ASP A 569 3.00 23.57 9.08
CA ASP A 569 1.80 22.86 9.52
C ASP A 569 0.75 23.79 10.14
N GLU A 570 1.14 24.90 10.76
CA GLU A 570 0.22 25.78 11.48
C GLU A 570 -0.75 26.45 10.50
N PRO A 571 -2.08 26.26 10.64
CA PRO A 571 -3.06 26.89 9.77
C PRO A 571 -2.83 28.40 9.67
N ARG A 572 -3.16 29.00 8.52
CA ARG A 572 -2.96 30.43 8.32
C ARG A 572 -3.81 31.25 9.30
N TRP A 573 -3.16 31.88 10.27
CA TRP A 573 -3.83 32.68 11.31
C TRP A 573 -3.46 34.15 11.27
N ARG A 574 -2.37 34.54 10.61
CA ARG A 574 -1.93 35.93 10.52
C ARG A 574 -2.18 36.52 9.14
N SER A 575 -2.50 37.80 9.13
CA SER A 575 -2.58 38.64 7.95
C SER A 575 -1.19 38.89 7.40
N THR A 576 -1.13 39.40 6.18
CA THR A 576 0.10 39.91 5.55
C THR A 576 0.78 41.02 6.37
N GLN A 577 0.07 41.68 7.28
CA GLN A 577 0.61 42.70 8.20
C GLN A 577 1.02 42.11 9.57
N GLY A 578 0.84 40.80 9.79
CA GLY A 578 1.20 40.11 11.03
C GLY A 578 0.13 40.11 12.12
N HIS A 579 -1.00 40.79 11.92
CA HIS A 579 -2.15 40.78 12.81
C HIS A 579 -2.97 39.48 12.66
N PRO A 580 -3.77 39.06 13.66
CA PRO A 580 -4.66 37.91 13.49
C PRO A 580 -5.66 38.11 12.34
N LEU A 581 -5.83 37.08 11.50
CA LEU A 581 -6.86 37.05 10.47
C LEU A 581 -8.25 37.08 11.10
N PRO A 582 -9.24 37.63 10.38
CA PRO A 582 -10.60 37.65 10.87
C PRO A 582 -11.13 36.25 11.14
N ASN A 583 -11.93 36.14 12.20
CA ASN A 583 -12.61 34.91 12.57
C ASN A 583 -13.52 34.43 11.41
N ALA A 584 -13.52 33.13 11.11
CA ALA A 584 -14.26 32.58 9.98
C ALA A 584 -15.79 32.79 10.08
N ARG A 585 -16.37 32.74 11.29
CA ARG A 585 -17.78 33.06 11.53
C ARG A 585 -18.06 34.54 11.37
N GLN A 586 -17.14 35.42 11.79
CA GLN A 586 -17.26 36.86 11.55
C GLN A 586 -17.26 37.19 10.04
N ILE A 587 -16.38 36.55 9.26
CA ILE A 587 -16.39 36.66 7.80
C ILE A 587 -17.74 36.17 7.27
N SER A 588 -18.21 35.01 7.72
CA SER A 588 -19.51 34.49 7.29
C SER A 588 -20.66 35.45 7.59
N ASN A 589 -20.70 36.04 8.78
CA ASN A 589 -21.73 37.00 9.21
C ASN A 589 -21.76 38.28 8.39
N ARG A 590 -20.65 38.66 7.77
CA ARG A 590 -20.53 39.89 6.97
C ARG A 590 -20.70 39.59 5.48
N MET A 591 -20.05 38.54 5.00
CA MET A 591 -19.98 38.17 3.58
C MET A 591 -21.17 37.35 3.11
N PHE A 592 -21.64 36.38 3.90
CA PHE A 592 -22.52 35.33 3.40
C PHE A 592 -23.94 35.34 3.99
N ARG A 593 -24.42 36.52 4.42
CA ARG A 593 -25.80 36.69 4.90
C ARG A 593 -26.80 36.16 3.88
N GLU A 594 -27.84 35.47 4.35
CA GLU A 594 -28.88 34.92 3.49
C GLU A 594 -29.55 36.01 2.64
N ASN A 595 -29.83 35.66 1.39
CA ASN A 595 -30.64 36.43 0.47
C ASN A 595 -31.41 35.46 -0.42
N SER A 596 -32.72 35.65 -0.59
CA SER A 596 -33.61 34.68 -1.25
C SER A 596 -33.66 34.84 -2.77
N ASN A 597 -32.52 35.18 -3.40
CA ASN A 597 -32.44 35.31 -4.85
C ASN A 597 -32.31 33.93 -5.52
N GLU A 598 -33.35 33.54 -6.24
CA GLU A 598 -33.35 32.29 -7.01
C GLU A 598 -32.76 32.47 -8.42
N HIS A 599 -32.08 31.44 -8.90
CA HIS A 599 -31.50 31.43 -10.24
C HIS A 599 -32.59 31.23 -11.30
N GLN A 600 -32.72 32.18 -12.22
CA GLN A 600 -33.82 32.19 -13.20
C GLN A 600 -33.75 31.08 -14.27
N LYS A 601 -32.58 30.44 -14.47
CA LYS A 601 -32.37 29.49 -15.59
C LYS A 601 -32.07 28.07 -15.16
N PHE A 602 -31.63 27.84 -13.92
CA PHE A 602 -31.07 26.56 -13.53
C PHE A 602 -31.86 25.96 -12.39
N THR A 603 -32.15 24.67 -12.52
CA THR A 603 -32.90 23.91 -11.54
C THR A 603 -32.04 23.60 -10.32
N HIS A 604 -32.69 23.25 -9.22
CA HIS A 604 -32.02 22.80 -8.02
C HIS A 604 -31.29 21.46 -8.23
N MET A 605 -31.66 20.67 -9.25
CA MET A 605 -30.93 19.49 -9.70
C MET A 605 -29.47 19.81 -10.11
N LEU A 606 -29.18 21.00 -10.66
CA LEU A 606 -27.80 21.38 -10.98
C LEU A 606 -26.92 21.40 -9.72
N MET A 607 -27.42 21.99 -8.63
CA MET A 607 -26.72 21.98 -7.34
C MET A 607 -26.58 20.55 -6.82
N GLN A 608 -27.68 19.80 -6.77
CA GLN A 608 -27.69 18.46 -6.17
C GLN A 608 -26.80 17.46 -6.92
N PHE A 609 -26.77 17.54 -8.25
CA PHE A 609 -25.89 16.71 -9.07
C PHE A 609 -24.43 17.15 -8.95
N GLY A 610 -24.15 18.45 -8.77
CA GLY A 610 -22.82 18.95 -8.42
C GLY A 610 -22.28 18.33 -7.13
N GLN A 611 -23.11 18.23 -6.09
CA GLN A 611 -22.77 17.51 -4.86
C GLN A 611 -22.51 16.02 -5.12
N PHE A 612 -23.39 15.36 -5.89
CA PHE A 612 -23.24 13.95 -6.24
C PHE A 612 -21.93 13.64 -7.01
N ILE A 613 -21.49 14.57 -7.87
CA ILE A 613 -20.17 14.49 -8.56
C ILE A 613 -19.02 14.76 -7.59
N ASN A 614 -19.15 15.75 -6.70
CA ASN A 614 -18.10 16.07 -5.72
C ASN A 614 -17.74 14.84 -4.88
N HIS A 615 -18.75 14.02 -4.55
CA HIS A 615 -18.59 12.81 -3.76
C HIS A 615 -17.89 11.66 -4.51
N ASP A 616 -17.68 11.80 -5.83
CA ASP A 616 -16.87 10.88 -6.65
C ASP A 616 -15.40 11.33 -6.76
N ILE A 617 -15.10 12.62 -6.49
CA ILE A 617 -13.78 13.21 -6.77
C ILE A 617 -12.97 13.48 -5.50
N THR A 618 -13.63 13.92 -4.42
CA THR A 618 -12.92 14.37 -3.21
C THR A 618 -13.64 14.04 -1.91
N HIS A 619 -12.90 13.42 -1.01
CA HIS A 619 -13.27 13.23 0.39
C HIS A 619 -11.99 13.30 1.23
N ALA A 620 -11.84 14.36 2.02
CA ALA A 620 -10.72 14.51 2.94
C ALA A 620 -11.12 14.03 4.35
N PRO A 621 -10.50 12.96 4.89
CA PRO A 621 -10.85 12.44 6.22
C PRO A 621 -10.37 13.37 7.34
N SER A 622 -11.20 13.51 8.38
CA SER A 622 -10.86 14.23 9.60
C SER A 622 -10.00 13.37 10.54
N ALA A 623 -9.19 14.00 11.38
CA ALA A 623 -8.49 13.31 12.46
C ALA A 623 -9.49 12.70 13.47
N THR A 624 -9.14 11.55 14.01
CA THR A 624 -9.93 10.82 15.02
C THR A 624 -9.11 10.65 16.31
N ALA A 625 -9.78 10.25 17.38
CA ALA A 625 -9.17 9.91 18.65
C ALA A 625 -8.47 8.53 18.62
N PRO A 626 -7.63 8.21 19.63
CA PRO A 626 -6.97 6.91 19.88
C PRO A 626 -7.75 5.63 19.65
N ASP A 627 -9.03 5.68 19.96
CA ASP A 627 -9.97 4.56 19.85
C ASP A 627 -10.75 4.55 18.53
N GLY A 628 -10.44 5.47 17.62
CA GLY A 628 -11.14 5.66 16.35
C GLY A 628 -12.43 6.50 16.46
N SER A 629 -12.76 7.03 17.64
CA SER A 629 -13.93 7.89 17.83
C SER A 629 -13.71 9.32 17.29
N THR A 630 -14.80 10.04 17.05
CA THR A 630 -14.77 11.44 16.64
C THR A 630 -14.22 12.31 17.76
N LEU A 631 -13.32 13.25 17.42
CA LEU A 631 -12.80 14.23 18.38
C LEU A 631 -13.89 15.24 18.77
N ASP A 632 -14.11 15.40 20.08
CA ASP A 632 -14.98 16.45 20.61
C ASP A 632 -14.28 17.81 20.58
N CYS A 633 -14.38 18.49 19.45
CA CYS A 633 -13.84 19.83 19.26
C CYS A 633 -14.87 20.94 19.54
N GLU A 634 -15.96 20.66 20.27
CA GLU A 634 -16.95 21.69 20.64
C GLU A 634 -16.38 22.76 21.59
N PRO A 635 -15.57 22.42 22.62
CA PRO A 635 -14.95 23.43 23.49
C PRO A 635 -14.00 24.35 22.72
N CYS A 636 -14.00 25.64 23.05
CA CYS A 636 -13.12 26.61 22.40
C CYS A 636 -11.62 26.41 22.69
N ASP A 637 -11.30 25.81 23.83
CA ASP A 637 -9.96 25.39 24.26
C ASP A 637 -9.66 23.93 23.90
N SER A 638 -10.47 23.31 23.02
CA SER A 638 -10.30 21.91 22.61
C SER A 638 -8.96 21.65 21.92
N ARG A 639 -8.34 22.69 21.35
CA ARG A 639 -7.01 22.57 20.75
C ARG A 639 -5.95 22.17 21.79
N GLU A 640 -6.03 22.74 22.98
CA GLU A 640 -5.11 22.46 24.09
C GLU A 640 -5.61 21.32 24.98
N THR A 641 -6.92 21.22 25.19
CA THR A 641 -7.54 20.31 26.15
C THR A 641 -7.90 18.94 25.58
N VAL A 642 -8.22 18.85 24.29
CA VAL A 642 -8.64 17.60 23.62
C VAL A 642 -7.56 17.12 22.66
N SER A 643 -7.23 17.90 21.63
CA SER A 643 -6.23 17.53 20.62
C SER A 643 -5.76 18.76 19.84
N GLU A 644 -4.48 18.80 19.47
CA GLU A 644 -3.93 19.82 18.56
C GLU A 644 -4.58 19.80 17.16
N ASP A 645 -5.25 18.69 16.82
CA ASP A 645 -6.07 18.55 15.62
C ASP A 645 -7.46 19.21 15.74
N CYS A 646 -7.81 19.83 16.88
CA CYS A 646 -9.01 20.67 17.00
C CYS A 646 -8.69 22.12 16.65
N ILE A 647 -9.49 22.71 15.75
CA ILE A 647 -9.38 24.12 15.31
C ILE A 647 -10.74 24.81 15.37
N PRO A 648 -11.36 24.89 16.57
CA PRO A 648 -12.72 25.39 16.74
C PRO A 648 -12.86 26.84 16.26
N ILE A 649 -14.04 27.19 15.73
CA ILE A 649 -14.35 28.57 15.30
C ILE A 649 -15.11 29.26 16.42
N ALA A 650 -14.48 30.24 17.07
CA ALA A 650 -15.12 31.02 18.12
C ALA A 650 -16.33 31.81 17.62
N ILE A 651 -17.42 31.78 18.40
CA ILE A 651 -18.60 32.62 18.13
C ILE A 651 -18.30 34.05 18.63
N PRO A 652 -18.40 35.08 17.77
CA PRO A 652 -18.15 36.45 18.18
C PRO A 652 -19.23 36.96 19.16
N PRO A 653 -18.92 37.94 20.04
CA PRO A 653 -19.88 38.47 21.01
C PRO A 653 -21.15 39.07 20.40
N ASP A 654 -21.05 39.60 19.17
CA ASP A 654 -22.12 40.22 18.38
C ASP A 654 -22.74 39.26 17.34
N ASP A 655 -22.56 37.94 17.49
CA ASP A 655 -23.15 36.97 16.57
C ASP A 655 -24.68 37.09 16.53
N PRO A 656 -25.30 37.18 15.33
CA PRO A 656 -26.73 37.41 15.21
C PRO A 656 -27.59 36.16 15.52
N PHE A 657 -26.99 34.97 15.59
CA PHE A 657 -27.73 33.71 15.69
C PHE A 657 -27.26 32.83 16.84
N PHE A 658 -25.95 32.55 16.94
CA PHE A 658 -25.40 31.70 17.98
C PHE A 658 -25.14 32.51 19.26
N PRO A 659 -25.51 32.01 20.44
CA PRO A 659 -25.11 32.66 21.69
C PRO A 659 -23.58 32.56 21.84
N SER A 660 -22.91 33.67 22.15
CA SER A 660 -21.46 33.69 22.38
C SER A 660 -21.04 32.96 23.66
N ILE A 661 -21.97 32.81 24.60
CA ILE A 661 -21.81 32.03 25.84
C ILE A 661 -22.97 31.04 25.94
N GLU A 662 -22.65 29.77 26.13
CA GLU A 662 -23.62 28.68 26.35
C GLU A 662 -23.23 27.91 27.61
N ASN A 663 -24.18 27.71 28.53
CA ASN A 663 -23.95 27.05 29.83
C ASN A 663 -22.78 27.66 30.64
N GLY A 664 -22.61 28.98 30.56
CA GLY A 664 -21.55 29.71 31.28
C GLY A 664 -20.15 29.58 30.68
N ARG A 665 -20.00 29.03 29.47
CA ARG A 665 -18.72 28.91 28.75
C ARG A 665 -18.80 29.55 27.36
N PRO A 666 -17.67 30.03 26.79
CA PRO A 666 -17.62 30.49 25.41
C PRO A 666 -18.07 29.39 24.45
N LYS A 667 -18.89 29.75 23.46
CA LYS A 667 -19.36 28.82 22.42
C LYS A 667 -18.44 28.86 21.21
N CYS A 668 -18.16 27.67 20.67
CA CYS A 668 -17.43 27.50 19.42
C CYS A 668 -18.16 26.54 18.48
N LEU A 669 -17.91 26.68 17.18
CA LEU A 669 -18.29 25.67 16.19
C LEU A 669 -17.16 24.65 16.08
N PRO A 670 -17.45 23.34 16.22
CA PRO A 670 -16.43 22.32 16.19
C PRO A 670 -15.86 22.14 14.78
N VAL A 671 -14.54 22.18 14.66
CA VAL A 671 -13.84 21.82 13.42
C VAL A 671 -12.60 21.01 13.75
N THR A 672 -12.50 19.84 13.14
CA THR A 672 -11.35 18.94 13.25
C THR A 672 -10.48 19.07 12.01
N ARG A 673 -9.17 19.09 12.18
CA ARG A 673 -8.17 19.12 11.09
C ARG A 673 -8.22 17.86 10.25
N THR A 674 -7.91 18.00 8.97
CA THR A 674 -7.83 16.87 8.04
C THR A 674 -6.54 16.07 8.23
N LEU A 675 -6.59 14.75 8.04
CA LEU A 675 -5.42 13.87 8.16
C LEU A 675 -4.31 14.22 7.16
N PRO A 676 -3.05 14.28 7.61
CA PRO A 676 -1.89 14.43 6.73
C PRO A 676 -1.54 13.10 6.04
N GLY A 677 -0.88 13.17 4.88
CA GLY A 677 -0.39 11.99 4.15
C GLY A 677 0.95 12.15 3.47
N GLN A 678 1.72 13.18 3.79
CA GLN A 678 3.10 13.29 3.34
C GLN A 678 3.93 12.07 3.81
N THR A 679 4.70 11.48 2.90
CA THR A 679 5.55 10.30 3.16
C THR A 679 7.02 10.65 3.39
N THR A 680 7.37 11.94 3.32
CA THR A 680 8.72 12.49 3.48
C THR A 680 8.66 13.74 4.36
N LEU A 681 9.81 14.16 4.91
CA LEU A 681 9.91 15.40 5.67
C LEU A 681 9.53 16.60 4.77
N GLY A 682 8.63 17.45 5.26
CA GLY A 682 8.12 18.61 4.53
C GLY A 682 6.88 19.21 5.18
N TYR A 683 6.27 20.18 4.50
CA TYR A 683 5.01 20.78 4.92
C TYR A 683 3.85 19.77 4.94
N ARG A 684 2.82 20.05 5.74
CA ARG A 684 1.60 19.25 5.83
C ARG A 684 0.92 19.15 4.46
N ASN A 685 0.54 17.93 4.07
CA ASN A 685 -0.24 17.69 2.86
C ASN A 685 -1.36 16.68 3.14
N GLN A 686 -2.60 17.12 2.97
CA GLN A 686 -3.79 16.34 3.30
C GLN A 686 -4.07 15.26 2.26
N ILE A 687 -4.64 14.14 2.73
CA ILE A 687 -5.07 13.03 1.86
C ILE A 687 -6.50 13.20 1.37
N THR A 688 -6.80 12.59 0.23
CA THR A 688 -8.16 12.14 -0.11
C THR A 688 -8.31 10.66 0.23
N GLN A 689 -9.46 10.23 0.74
CA GLN A 689 -9.79 8.82 1.01
C GLN A 689 -10.52 8.13 -0.14
N ILE A 690 -10.91 8.89 -1.18
CA ILE A 690 -11.54 8.36 -2.40
C ILE A 690 -10.69 8.63 -3.64
N THR A 691 -10.98 7.91 -4.74
CA THR A 691 -10.29 8.13 -6.01
C THR A 691 -10.57 9.55 -6.54
N SER A 692 -9.67 10.10 -7.35
CA SER A 692 -9.91 11.39 -8.01
C SER A 692 -10.71 11.24 -9.32
N PHE A 693 -10.83 10.03 -9.86
CA PHE A 693 -11.42 9.80 -11.18
C PHE A 693 -12.94 9.95 -11.13
N LEU A 694 -13.55 10.29 -12.28
CA LEU A 694 -14.99 10.20 -12.45
C LEU A 694 -15.39 8.75 -12.74
N ASP A 695 -15.31 7.88 -11.76
CA ASP A 695 -15.45 6.43 -11.93
C ASP A 695 -16.60 5.79 -11.16
N ALA A 696 -17.53 6.63 -10.69
CA ALA A 696 -18.72 6.23 -9.95
C ALA A 696 -18.39 5.64 -8.57
N SER A 697 -17.27 6.02 -7.95
CA SER A 697 -16.84 5.58 -6.63
C SER A 697 -17.85 5.90 -5.52
N GLN A 698 -18.66 6.95 -5.66
CA GLN A 698 -19.77 7.24 -4.74
C GLN A 698 -20.89 6.19 -4.77
N ILE A 699 -20.94 5.36 -5.83
CA ILE A 699 -21.85 4.21 -5.95
C ILE A 699 -21.12 2.91 -5.56
N TYR A 700 -19.87 2.75 -5.99
CA TYR A 700 -19.14 1.47 -5.93
C TYR A 700 -18.12 1.31 -4.80
N GLY A 701 -17.75 2.39 -4.13
CA GLY A 701 -16.66 2.42 -3.15
C GLY A 701 -15.31 2.74 -3.80
N SER A 702 -14.35 3.16 -2.97
CA SER A 702 -12.96 3.43 -3.37
C SER A 702 -11.99 2.34 -2.92
N THR A 703 -12.52 1.26 -2.34
CA THR A 703 -11.79 0.05 -1.97
C THR A 703 -12.55 -1.18 -2.41
N LYS A 704 -11.82 -2.27 -2.65
CA LYS A 704 -12.40 -3.59 -2.93
C LYS A 704 -13.34 -4.04 -1.81
N CYS A 705 -13.02 -3.75 -0.56
CA CYS A 705 -13.85 -4.18 0.57
C CYS A 705 -15.15 -3.41 0.68
N GLU A 706 -15.17 -2.11 0.39
CA GLU A 706 -16.42 -1.35 0.24
C GLU A 706 -17.25 -1.91 -0.90
N ALA A 707 -16.63 -2.11 -2.07
CA ALA A 707 -17.30 -2.67 -3.23
C ALA A 707 -17.90 -4.05 -2.94
N ASP A 708 -17.14 -4.96 -2.33
CA ASP A 708 -17.58 -6.31 -1.97
C ASP A 708 -18.75 -6.27 -0.98
N ARG A 709 -18.77 -5.33 -0.01
CA ARG A 709 -19.90 -5.14 0.93
C ARG A 709 -21.17 -4.66 0.22
N LEU A 710 -21.02 -3.89 -0.85
CA LEU A 710 -22.13 -3.33 -1.63
C LEU A 710 -22.68 -4.30 -2.68
N ARG A 711 -21.99 -5.41 -2.96
CA ARG A 711 -22.40 -6.41 -3.97
C ARG A 711 -23.29 -7.50 -3.42
N SER A 712 -24.22 -7.97 -4.26
CA SER A 712 -24.99 -9.19 -3.97
C SER A 712 -24.23 -10.48 -4.27
N PHE A 713 -23.18 -10.39 -5.09
CA PHE A 713 -22.48 -11.53 -5.71
C PHE A 713 -23.41 -12.47 -6.49
N PHE A 714 -24.56 -11.94 -6.93
CA PHE A 714 -25.51 -12.66 -7.74
C PHE A 714 -26.01 -11.80 -8.90
N GLY A 715 -25.84 -12.30 -10.13
CA GLY A 715 -26.28 -11.64 -11.36
C GLY A 715 -25.55 -10.33 -11.66
N GLY A 716 -24.37 -10.13 -11.10
CA GLY A 716 -23.56 -8.92 -11.20
C GLY A 716 -24.13 -7.71 -10.47
N LYS A 717 -25.10 -7.90 -9.56
CA LYS A 717 -25.87 -6.80 -8.96
C LYS A 717 -25.24 -6.19 -7.71
N LEU A 718 -25.68 -4.98 -7.39
CA LEU A 718 -25.53 -4.37 -6.08
C LEU A 718 -26.62 -4.85 -5.12
N ASN A 719 -26.26 -4.95 -3.85
CA ASN A 719 -27.20 -5.21 -2.76
C ASN A 719 -28.24 -4.09 -2.71
N ALA A 720 -29.50 -4.49 -2.56
CA ALA A 720 -30.60 -3.60 -2.36
C ALA A 720 -31.57 -4.21 -1.35
N PHE A 721 -32.23 -3.36 -0.57
CA PHE A 721 -33.35 -3.79 0.25
C PHE A 721 -34.66 -3.27 -0.35
N LYS A 722 -35.74 -4.01 -0.09
CA LYS A 722 -37.08 -3.67 -0.55
C LYS A 722 -37.94 -3.26 0.63
N THR A 723 -38.62 -2.13 0.51
CA THR A 723 -39.71 -1.76 1.43
C THR A 723 -41.04 -2.37 0.98
N HIS A 724 -42.10 -2.17 1.78
CA HIS A 724 -43.47 -2.63 1.47
C HIS A 724 -43.98 -2.23 0.06
N GLY A 725 -43.33 -1.29 -0.63
CA GLY A 725 -43.59 -0.91 -2.03
C GLY A 725 -42.83 -1.71 -3.12
N LYS A 726 -42.11 -2.80 -2.78
CA LYS A 726 -41.35 -3.70 -3.69
C LYS A 726 -40.21 -3.06 -4.52
N ARG A 727 -39.81 -1.82 -4.22
CA ARG A 727 -38.72 -1.13 -4.94
C ARG A 727 -37.41 -1.17 -4.18
N ASP A 728 -36.33 -1.19 -4.95
CA ASP A 728 -34.96 -1.26 -4.46
C ASP A 728 -34.53 0.09 -3.87
N PHE A 729 -33.93 0.02 -2.69
CA PHE A 729 -33.22 1.11 -2.01
C PHE A 729 -31.83 0.62 -1.60
N PRO A 730 -30.84 1.53 -1.43
CA PRO A 730 -29.51 1.15 -0.99
C PRO A 730 -29.56 0.50 0.40
N PRO A 731 -28.71 -0.49 0.73
CA PRO A 731 -28.83 -1.27 1.97
C PRO A 731 -28.85 -0.37 3.23
N PRO A 732 -29.62 -0.72 4.28
CA PRO A 732 -29.65 0.06 5.52
C PRO A 732 -28.33 0.00 6.29
N ASN A 733 -27.98 1.10 6.96
CA ASN A 733 -26.83 1.27 7.85
C ASN A 733 -27.30 1.68 9.26
N PRO A 734 -27.74 0.72 10.09
CA PRO A 734 -28.19 1.03 11.45
C PRO A 734 -27.05 1.47 12.38
N ASP A 735 -25.81 1.24 11.98
CA ASP A 735 -24.59 1.49 12.77
C ASP A 735 -23.99 2.89 12.49
N ASP A 736 -24.63 3.71 11.65
CA ASP A 736 -24.19 5.07 11.34
C ASP A 736 -24.40 6.00 12.54
N PRO A 737 -23.32 6.52 13.17
CA PRO A 737 -23.43 7.34 14.38
C PRO A 737 -24.02 8.72 14.11
N ASP A 738 -23.91 9.23 12.87
CA ASP A 738 -24.36 10.56 12.50
C ASP A 738 -25.81 10.57 11.98
N CYS A 739 -26.42 9.38 11.85
CA CYS A 739 -27.76 9.23 11.34
C CYS A 739 -28.82 9.79 12.31
N GLN A 740 -29.53 10.83 11.87
CA GLN A 740 -30.68 11.41 12.56
C GLN A 740 -32.03 10.85 12.07
N SER A 741 -31.99 9.84 11.20
CA SER A 741 -33.18 9.14 10.74
C SER A 741 -33.82 8.27 11.84
N GLY A 742 -35.10 7.93 11.68
CA GLY A 742 -35.83 7.14 12.66
C GLY A 742 -35.37 5.69 12.61
N ARG A 743 -35.48 4.95 13.73
CA ARG A 743 -35.03 3.53 13.80
C ARG A 743 -35.68 2.63 12.75
N GLU A 744 -36.89 2.96 12.30
CA GLU A 744 -37.60 2.25 11.23
C GLU A 744 -36.96 2.46 9.84
N PHE A 745 -36.30 3.60 9.63
CA PHE A 745 -35.73 4.02 8.36
C PHE A 745 -34.26 4.46 8.55
N PRO A 746 -33.33 3.55 8.90
CA PRO A 746 -31.93 3.92 9.07
C PRO A 746 -31.34 4.49 7.78
N CYS A 747 -30.26 5.27 7.92
CA CYS A 747 -29.47 5.81 6.81
C CYS A 747 -28.91 4.69 5.94
N PHE A 748 -28.36 5.01 4.77
CA PHE A 748 -27.97 4.01 3.78
C PHE A 748 -26.47 3.72 3.75
N ARG A 749 -26.13 2.52 3.24
CA ARG A 749 -24.80 2.13 2.78
C ARG A 749 -24.70 2.36 1.28
N ALA A 750 -23.66 3.07 0.86
CA ALA A 750 -23.29 3.29 -0.54
C ALA A 750 -21.76 3.34 -0.66
N GLY A 751 -21.24 3.63 -1.86
CA GLY A 751 -19.80 3.78 -2.10
C GLY A 751 -19.17 4.98 -1.40
N ASP A 752 -19.98 5.99 -1.07
CA ASP A 752 -19.61 7.13 -0.24
C ASP A 752 -20.51 7.18 1.01
N ASP A 753 -19.89 7.41 2.17
CA ASP A 753 -20.54 7.48 3.48
C ASP A 753 -21.47 8.69 3.63
N ARG A 754 -21.22 9.80 2.92
CA ARG A 754 -22.04 11.02 2.94
C ARG A 754 -23.34 10.89 2.13
N ASN A 755 -23.66 9.71 1.60
CA ASN A 755 -24.84 9.46 0.75
C ASN A 755 -26.18 9.90 1.38
N SER A 756 -26.27 9.87 2.71
CA SER A 756 -27.50 10.16 3.47
C SER A 756 -27.54 11.57 4.08
N GLN A 757 -26.62 12.46 3.70
CA GLN A 757 -26.56 13.83 4.24
C GLN A 757 -27.85 14.61 4.07
N VAL A 758 -28.53 14.47 2.92
CA VAL A 758 -29.87 15.02 2.67
C VAL A 758 -30.71 14.02 1.87
N PRO A 759 -32.05 13.99 2.04
CA PRO A 759 -32.94 13.04 1.37
C PRO A 759 -32.81 13.02 -0.17
N THR A 760 -32.53 14.16 -0.79
CA THR A 760 -32.39 14.30 -2.24
C THR A 760 -31.08 13.72 -2.78
N LEU A 761 -29.98 13.78 -2.01
CA LEU A 761 -28.74 13.12 -2.37
C LEU A 761 -28.91 11.60 -2.34
N ALA A 762 -29.49 11.07 -1.26
CA ALA A 762 -29.82 9.66 -1.13
C ALA A 762 -30.80 9.17 -2.23
N SER A 763 -31.66 10.05 -2.73
CA SER A 763 -32.53 9.78 -3.88
C SER A 763 -31.72 9.55 -5.18
N LEU A 764 -30.65 10.32 -5.42
CA LEU A 764 -29.75 10.10 -6.56
C LEU A 764 -28.96 8.79 -6.42
N HIS A 765 -28.40 8.50 -5.23
CA HIS A 765 -27.74 7.19 -4.99
C HIS A 765 -28.70 6.03 -5.26
N THR A 766 -29.97 6.15 -4.85
CA THR A 766 -31.00 5.14 -5.10
C THR A 766 -31.28 4.97 -6.60
N ILE A 767 -31.36 6.06 -7.37
CA ILE A 767 -31.59 6.00 -8.82
C ILE A 767 -30.45 5.28 -9.55
N PHE A 768 -29.19 5.60 -9.22
CA PHE A 768 -28.04 4.95 -9.86
C PHE A 768 -27.83 3.50 -9.43
N LEU A 769 -28.18 3.14 -8.18
CA LEU A 769 -28.26 1.74 -7.76
C LEU A 769 -29.26 0.95 -8.62
N ARG A 770 -30.46 1.51 -8.85
CA ARG A 770 -31.48 0.87 -9.70
C ARG A 770 -31.01 0.75 -11.14
N GLU A 771 -30.35 1.77 -11.67
CA GLU A 771 -29.83 1.74 -13.04
C GLU A 771 -28.74 0.67 -13.22
N HIS A 772 -27.86 0.52 -12.22
CA HIS A 772 -26.90 -0.59 -12.20
C HIS A 772 -27.63 -1.93 -12.28
N ASN A 773 -28.55 -2.20 -11.35
CA ASN A 773 -29.24 -3.49 -11.28
C ASN A 773 -30.06 -3.79 -12.54
N ARG A 774 -30.65 -2.77 -13.17
CA ARG A 774 -31.36 -2.88 -14.45
C ARG A 774 -30.42 -3.30 -15.59
N ILE A 775 -29.28 -2.61 -15.75
CA ILE A 775 -28.30 -2.94 -16.80
C ILE A 775 -27.69 -4.33 -16.56
N ALA A 776 -27.38 -4.68 -15.31
CA ALA A 776 -26.87 -6.00 -14.94
C ALA A 776 -27.86 -7.12 -15.32
N ASP A 777 -29.16 -6.94 -15.06
CA ASP A 777 -30.21 -7.87 -15.47
C ASP A 777 -30.27 -8.05 -16.99
N GLU A 778 -30.21 -6.96 -17.76
CA GLU A 778 -30.26 -7.02 -19.22
C GLU A 778 -29.00 -7.64 -19.83
N LEU A 779 -27.82 -7.34 -19.30
CA LEU A 779 -26.56 -7.96 -19.74
C LEU A 779 -26.54 -9.45 -19.44
N SER A 780 -27.04 -9.87 -18.26
CA SER A 780 -27.17 -11.28 -17.88
C SER A 780 -28.06 -12.06 -18.85
N GLN A 781 -29.18 -11.46 -19.28
CA GLN A 781 -30.10 -12.07 -20.25
C GLN A 781 -29.51 -12.18 -21.66
N ARG A 782 -28.74 -11.17 -22.08
CA ARG A 782 -28.16 -11.09 -23.43
C ARG A 782 -26.87 -11.91 -23.57
N ASN A 783 -26.11 -12.05 -22.50
CA ASN A 783 -24.84 -12.78 -22.44
C ASN A 783 -24.92 -13.87 -21.35
N ALA A 784 -25.72 -14.91 -21.58
CA ALA A 784 -25.96 -15.97 -20.61
C ALA A 784 -24.69 -16.74 -20.17
N HIS A 785 -23.59 -16.62 -20.92
CA HIS A 785 -22.28 -17.19 -20.59
C HIS A 785 -21.46 -16.34 -19.61
N TRP A 786 -21.83 -15.08 -19.37
CA TRP A 786 -21.09 -14.23 -18.43
C TRP A 786 -21.37 -14.61 -16.97
N GLY A 787 -20.30 -14.77 -16.19
CA GLY A 787 -20.40 -14.92 -14.74
C GLY A 787 -20.68 -13.59 -14.02
N ASP A 788 -20.99 -13.68 -12.72
CA ASP A 788 -21.31 -12.53 -11.85
C ASP A 788 -20.29 -11.39 -11.97
N GLU A 789 -18.99 -11.71 -11.86
CA GLU A 789 -17.92 -10.71 -11.90
C GLU A 789 -17.87 -9.95 -13.24
N LYS A 790 -18.04 -10.65 -14.36
CA LYS A 790 -18.02 -10.02 -15.69
C LYS A 790 -19.21 -9.09 -15.87
N ILE A 791 -20.41 -9.50 -15.44
CA ILE A 791 -21.61 -8.67 -15.50
C ILE A 791 -21.44 -7.43 -14.61
N TYR A 792 -20.96 -7.60 -13.38
CA TYR A 792 -20.71 -6.50 -12.45
C TYR A 792 -19.72 -5.48 -13.03
N GLN A 793 -18.57 -5.94 -13.55
CA GLN A 793 -17.54 -5.05 -14.07
C GLN A 793 -17.96 -4.32 -15.34
N GLU A 794 -18.63 -5.00 -16.29
CA GLU A 794 -19.17 -4.33 -17.49
C GLU A 794 -20.27 -3.32 -17.11
N THR A 795 -21.15 -3.67 -16.18
CA THR A 795 -22.17 -2.74 -15.67
C THR A 795 -21.54 -1.53 -14.99
N ARG A 796 -20.56 -1.73 -14.11
CA ARG A 796 -19.76 -0.65 -13.47
C ARG A 796 -19.09 0.24 -14.50
N ARG A 797 -18.48 -0.35 -15.52
CA ARG A 797 -17.82 0.37 -16.62
C ARG A 797 -18.82 1.21 -17.43
N ILE A 798 -20.01 0.68 -17.71
CA ILE A 798 -21.09 1.40 -18.40
C ILE A 798 -21.60 2.56 -17.54
N ILE A 799 -21.89 2.35 -16.25
CA ILE A 799 -22.39 3.40 -15.35
C ILE A 799 -21.36 4.54 -15.22
N GLY A 800 -20.07 4.22 -15.05
CA GLY A 800 -19.01 5.22 -15.05
C GLY A 800 -18.96 6.01 -16.36
N ALA A 801 -19.11 5.33 -17.51
CA ALA A 801 -19.16 5.99 -18.81
C ALA A 801 -20.40 6.88 -19.01
N LEU A 802 -21.57 6.45 -18.53
CA LEU A 802 -22.81 7.25 -18.54
C LEU A 802 -22.65 8.51 -17.69
N LEU A 803 -22.10 8.38 -16.48
CA LEU A 803 -21.82 9.52 -15.62
C LEU A 803 -20.83 10.49 -16.26
N GLN A 804 -19.70 10.01 -16.78
CA GLN A 804 -18.75 10.86 -17.50
C GLN A 804 -19.41 11.56 -18.70
N SER A 805 -20.19 10.85 -19.51
CA SER A 805 -20.93 11.41 -20.65
C SER A 805 -21.85 12.56 -20.22
N ILE A 806 -22.69 12.34 -19.20
CA ILE A 806 -23.61 13.36 -18.66
C ILE A 806 -22.82 14.55 -18.09
N ILE A 807 -21.74 14.30 -17.34
CA ILE A 807 -20.92 15.36 -16.74
C ILE A 807 -20.34 16.29 -17.81
N PHE A 808 -19.68 15.73 -18.83
CA PHE A 808 -19.00 16.53 -19.85
C PHE A 808 -19.95 17.17 -20.88
N ARG A 809 -21.15 16.60 -21.09
CA ARG A 809 -22.10 17.07 -22.12
C ARG A 809 -23.23 17.93 -21.57
N GLU A 810 -23.76 17.60 -20.40
CA GLU A 810 -24.96 18.24 -19.85
C GLU A 810 -24.61 19.17 -18.68
N PHE A 811 -23.71 18.76 -17.79
CA PHE A 811 -23.41 19.48 -16.54
C PHE A 811 -22.35 20.58 -16.72
N LEU A 812 -21.11 20.22 -17.09
CA LEU A 812 -19.98 21.16 -17.13
C LEU A 812 -20.18 22.36 -18.05
N PRO A 813 -20.83 22.26 -19.23
CA PRO A 813 -21.09 23.43 -20.06
C PRO A 813 -21.90 24.51 -19.36
N LYS A 814 -22.80 24.15 -18.43
CA LYS A 814 -23.60 25.12 -17.66
C LYS A 814 -22.77 25.85 -16.61
N ILE A 815 -21.80 25.15 -16.04
CA ILE A 815 -20.90 25.70 -15.02
C ILE A 815 -19.85 26.61 -15.68
N LEU A 816 -19.11 26.08 -16.65
CA LEU A 816 -17.92 26.72 -17.22
C LEU A 816 -18.23 27.60 -18.44
N GLY A 817 -19.36 27.38 -19.10
CA GLY A 817 -19.68 28.03 -20.37
C GLY A 817 -18.84 27.50 -21.54
N HIS A 818 -19.37 27.67 -22.76
CA HIS A 818 -18.75 27.09 -23.96
C HIS A 818 -17.33 27.61 -24.26
N LYS A 819 -17.01 28.86 -23.87
CA LYS A 819 -15.69 29.45 -24.08
C LYS A 819 -14.62 28.68 -23.30
N GLN A 820 -14.89 28.38 -22.02
CA GLN A 820 -13.93 27.71 -21.16
C GLN A 820 -13.88 26.22 -21.45
N MET A 821 -15.02 25.60 -21.78
CA MET A 821 -15.07 24.22 -22.29
C MET A 821 -14.16 24.01 -23.51
N ARG A 822 -14.11 24.97 -24.45
CA ARG A 822 -13.18 24.94 -25.59
C ARG A 822 -11.73 25.20 -25.18
N LYS A 823 -11.48 26.22 -24.35
CA LYS A 823 -10.13 26.58 -23.87
C LYS A 823 -9.40 25.40 -23.22
N TYR A 824 -10.11 24.61 -22.43
CA TYR A 824 -9.56 23.47 -21.69
C TYR A 824 -9.81 22.10 -22.35
N ALA A 825 -10.28 22.07 -23.61
CA ALA A 825 -10.56 20.85 -24.37
C ALA A 825 -11.52 19.85 -23.67
N LEU A 826 -12.53 20.38 -22.95
CA LEU A 826 -13.44 19.58 -22.13
C LEU A 826 -14.64 19.02 -22.91
N ASN A 827 -14.96 19.56 -24.09
CA ASN A 827 -16.10 19.05 -24.88
C ASN A 827 -15.93 17.57 -25.19
N ALA A 828 -16.96 16.76 -24.94
CA ALA A 828 -16.98 15.37 -25.40
C ALA A 828 -16.96 15.30 -26.93
N GLU A 829 -16.37 14.25 -27.48
CA GLU A 829 -16.29 14.05 -28.92
C GLU A 829 -17.68 13.76 -29.51
N LYS A 830 -18.00 14.39 -30.64
CA LYS A 830 -19.28 14.14 -31.34
C LYS A 830 -19.32 12.77 -32.00
N SER A 831 -18.16 12.25 -32.40
CA SER A 831 -17.98 10.98 -33.08
C SER A 831 -16.54 10.50 -32.91
N GLY A 832 -16.30 9.20 -33.04
CA GLY A 832 -14.95 8.64 -32.92
C GLY A 832 -14.47 8.57 -31.47
N HIS A 833 -13.15 8.50 -31.30
CA HIS A 833 -12.46 8.39 -30.02
C HIS A 833 -11.69 9.67 -29.68
N PHE A 834 -11.55 9.94 -28.39
CA PHE A 834 -10.60 10.89 -27.83
C PHE A 834 -9.19 10.28 -27.87
N LYS A 835 -8.22 11.05 -28.38
CA LYS A 835 -6.85 10.57 -28.65
C LYS A 835 -5.77 11.19 -27.78
N ASN A 836 -6.14 12.10 -26.88
CA ASN A 836 -5.18 12.92 -26.16
C ASN A 836 -4.93 12.42 -24.74
N TYR A 837 -5.04 11.11 -24.48
CA TYR A 837 -4.64 10.55 -23.19
C TYR A 837 -3.14 10.79 -22.95
N ASP A 838 -2.79 11.28 -21.76
CA ASP A 838 -1.43 11.63 -21.36
C ASP A 838 -1.00 10.78 -20.17
N ASP A 839 -0.15 9.78 -20.43
CA ASP A 839 0.39 8.86 -19.43
C ASP A 839 1.50 9.45 -18.55
N SER A 840 1.89 10.72 -18.78
CA SER A 840 2.77 11.49 -17.90
C SER A 840 2.01 12.38 -16.92
N CYS A 841 0.69 12.51 -17.09
CA CYS A 841 -0.13 13.42 -16.31
C CYS A 841 -0.64 12.80 -15.00
N ASP A 842 -0.67 13.63 -13.95
CA ASP A 842 -1.28 13.35 -12.66
C ASP A 842 -2.73 13.85 -12.61
N ALA A 843 -3.66 12.94 -12.29
CA ALA A 843 -5.10 13.19 -12.14
C ALA A 843 -5.52 13.57 -10.72
N SER A 844 -4.60 13.54 -9.75
CA SER A 844 -4.88 13.79 -8.33
C SER A 844 -5.60 15.13 -8.12
N VAL A 845 -6.60 15.13 -7.25
CA VAL A 845 -7.35 16.34 -6.92
C VAL A 845 -6.46 17.41 -6.30
N SER A 846 -6.63 18.66 -6.71
CA SER A 846 -5.89 19.79 -6.16
C SER A 846 -6.54 20.38 -4.90
N HIS A 847 -5.70 20.86 -3.98
CA HIS A 847 -6.14 21.57 -2.76
C HIS A 847 -7.15 22.70 -3.02
N PRO A 848 -6.89 23.68 -3.91
CA PRO A 848 -7.84 24.76 -4.14
C PRO A 848 -9.15 24.28 -4.78
N PHE A 849 -9.15 23.17 -5.52
CA PHE A 849 -10.38 22.56 -6.02
C PHE A 849 -11.23 21.98 -4.88
N ALA A 850 -10.63 21.15 -4.01
CA ALA A 850 -11.32 20.39 -2.97
C ALA A 850 -11.84 21.26 -1.80
N THR A 851 -11.14 22.37 -1.51
CA THR A 851 -11.42 23.19 -0.32
C THR A 851 -12.21 24.46 -0.62
N ALA A 852 -12.17 24.96 -1.86
CA ALA A 852 -12.80 26.23 -2.22
C ALA A 852 -13.55 26.18 -3.55
N ALA A 853 -12.86 25.94 -4.68
CA ALA A 853 -13.43 26.20 -5.99
C ALA A 853 -14.66 25.34 -6.28
N TYR A 854 -14.62 24.03 -6.05
CA TYR A 854 -15.77 23.15 -6.31
C TYR A 854 -16.85 23.22 -5.20
N ARG A 855 -16.62 24.01 -4.15
CA ARG A 855 -17.61 24.29 -3.09
C ARG A 855 -18.54 25.46 -3.44
N PHE A 856 -18.42 26.05 -4.63
CA PHE A 856 -19.31 27.14 -5.09
C PHE A 856 -20.81 26.76 -4.98
N GLY A 857 -21.13 25.48 -5.17
CA GLY A 857 -22.50 24.96 -5.07
C GLY A 857 -23.17 25.16 -3.70
N HIS A 858 -22.40 25.42 -2.64
CA HIS A 858 -22.95 25.74 -1.32
C HIS A 858 -23.76 27.04 -1.29
N SER A 859 -23.46 28.01 -2.17
CA SER A 859 -24.28 29.21 -2.36
C SER A 859 -25.63 28.92 -3.03
N MET A 860 -25.72 27.81 -3.78
CA MET A 860 -26.89 27.45 -4.58
C MET A 860 -27.93 26.62 -3.82
N VAL A 861 -27.67 26.30 -2.54
CA VAL A 861 -28.52 25.44 -1.71
C VAL A 861 -29.73 26.21 -1.20
N LYS A 862 -30.94 25.69 -1.41
CA LYS A 862 -32.16 26.20 -0.75
C LYS A 862 -32.29 25.66 0.67
N ARG A 863 -32.99 26.37 1.56
CA ARG A 863 -33.42 25.77 2.84
C ARG A 863 -34.54 24.73 2.65
N PHE A 864 -35.52 25.05 1.81
CA PHE A 864 -36.72 24.22 1.62
C PHE A 864 -36.66 23.49 0.28
N PHE A 865 -36.69 22.16 0.34
CA PHE A 865 -36.67 21.28 -0.82
C PHE A 865 -38.10 20.89 -1.19
N HIS A 866 -38.57 21.39 -2.33
CA HIS A 866 -39.95 21.19 -2.77
C HIS A 866 -40.27 19.72 -3.04
N ARG A 867 -41.56 19.38 -2.87
CA ARG A 867 -42.13 18.10 -3.28
C ARG A 867 -43.16 18.38 -4.35
N LEU A 868 -42.89 17.95 -5.57
CA LEU A 868 -43.77 18.21 -6.71
C LEU A 868 -44.45 16.92 -7.18
N ASP A 869 -45.62 17.06 -7.79
CA ASP A 869 -46.32 15.98 -8.47
C ASP A 869 -45.98 15.92 -9.98
N ALA A 870 -46.65 15.03 -10.71
CA ALA A 870 -46.38 14.78 -12.13
C ALA A 870 -46.68 15.99 -13.03
N ASP A 871 -47.49 16.94 -12.53
CA ASP A 871 -47.85 18.18 -13.22
C ASP A 871 -47.01 19.37 -12.71
N PHE A 872 -45.96 19.09 -11.93
CA PHE A 872 -45.08 20.07 -11.30
C PHE A 872 -45.78 21.01 -10.31
N HIS A 873 -46.94 20.62 -9.76
CA HIS A 873 -47.59 21.33 -8.66
C HIS A 873 -47.05 20.84 -7.31
N ASN A 874 -47.14 21.70 -6.27
CA ASN A 874 -46.76 21.31 -4.91
C ASN A 874 -47.64 20.15 -4.42
N ARG A 875 -47.03 19.00 -4.20
CA ARG A 875 -47.70 17.79 -3.72
C ARG A 875 -47.96 17.81 -2.22
N SER A 876 -47.04 18.41 -1.47
CA SER A 876 -47.10 18.55 -0.01
C SER A 876 -46.17 19.68 0.44
N SER A 877 -46.11 19.93 1.75
CA SER A 877 -45.10 20.83 2.33
C SER A 877 -43.69 20.42 1.90
N PRO A 878 -42.80 21.41 1.65
CA PRO A 878 -41.41 21.14 1.32
C PRO A 878 -40.66 20.55 2.52
N VAL A 879 -39.55 19.88 2.25
CA VAL A 879 -38.62 19.37 3.28
C VAL A 879 -37.72 20.51 3.73
N ASP A 880 -37.74 20.88 5.01
CA ASP A 880 -36.74 21.77 5.60
C ASP A 880 -35.45 20.99 5.85
N ILE A 881 -34.35 21.35 5.18
CA ILE A 881 -33.07 20.67 5.40
C ILE A 881 -32.51 20.91 6.80
N ALA A 882 -32.84 22.03 7.44
CA ALA A 882 -32.38 22.35 8.79
C ALA A 882 -32.80 21.28 9.81
N GLU A 883 -33.88 20.55 9.53
CA GLU A 883 -34.41 19.47 10.39
C GLU A 883 -34.17 18.06 9.82
N ASN A 884 -33.58 17.96 8.62
CA ASN A 884 -33.49 16.72 7.85
C ASN A 884 -32.08 16.41 7.32
N PHE A 885 -31.04 17.02 7.90
CA PHE A 885 -29.68 16.54 7.72
C PHE A 885 -29.52 15.12 8.30
N ASN A 886 -28.72 14.29 7.62
CA ASN A 886 -28.46 12.89 7.97
C ASN A 886 -29.74 12.08 8.23
N SER A 887 -30.80 12.36 7.47
CA SER A 887 -32.11 11.73 7.64
C SER A 887 -32.68 11.32 6.29
N VAL A 888 -33.12 10.07 6.18
CA VAL A 888 -33.73 9.51 4.96
C VAL A 888 -35.24 9.27 5.11
N GLN A 889 -35.82 9.62 6.27
CA GLN A 889 -37.25 9.42 6.57
C GLN A 889 -38.16 9.98 5.47
N GLU A 890 -37.80 11.16 4.95
CA GLU A 890 -38.55 11.87 3.92
C GLU A 890 -38.64 11.10 2.60
N ILE A 891 -37.71 10.20 2.30
CA ILE A 891 -37.76 9.34 1.10
C ILE A 891 -38.89 8.31 1.22
N PHE A 892 -39.22 7.87 2.44
CA PHE A 892 -40.24 6.87 2.75
C PHE A 892 -41.63 7.46 3.01
N ASN A 893 -41.78 8.78 2.96
CA ASN A 893 -43.09 9.43 3.09
C ASN A 893 -43.91 9.28 1.79
N PHE A 894 -44.43 8.07 1.54
CA PHE A 894 -45.17 7.75 0.32
C PHE A 894 -46.47 8.54 0.17
N LYS A 895 -47.08 8.99 1.29
CA LYS A 895 -48.24 9.89 1.25
C LYS A 895 -47.86 11.22 0.60
N ALA A 896 -46.71 11.77 0.96
CA ALA A 896 -46.10 12.97 0.35
C ALA A 896 -45.40 12.72 -1.01
N GLY A 897 -45.50 11.51 -1.57
CA GLY A 897 -44.91 11.14 -2.87
C GLY A 897 -43.51 10.53 -2.80
N GLY A 898 -42.93 10.37 -1.61
CA GLY A 898 -41.66 9.70 -1.38
C GLY A 898 -40.49 10.27 -2.19
N LEU A 899 -39.64 9.38 -2.71
CA LEU A 899 -38.50 9.71 -3.56
C LEU A 899 -38.90 10.48 -4.83
N ASP A 900 -39.98 10.06 -5.49
CA ASP A 900 -40.33 10.58 -6.82
C ASP A 900 -40.72 12.07 -6.75
N SER A 901 -41.40 12.50 -5.68
CA SER A 901 -41.76 13.92 -5.49
C SER A 901 -40.56 14.81 -5.14
N LEU A 902 -39.54 14.26 -4.47
CA LEU A 902 -38.29 14.97 -4.19
C LEU A 902 -37.48 15.20 -5.47
N VAL A 903 -37.41 14.18 -6.33
CA VAL A 903 -36.72 14.29 -7.63
C VAL A 903 -37.44 15.31 -8.52
N LEU A 904 -38.77 15.28 -8.58
CA LEU A 904 -39.54 16.29 -9.29
C LEU A 904 -39.32 17.69 -8.68
N GLY A 905 -39.21 17.79 -7.36
CA GLY A 905 -38.82 19.03 -6.68
C GLY A 905 -37.48 19.58 -7.13
N LEU A 906 -36.45 18.75 -7.23
CA LEU A 906 -35.13 19.18 -7.73
C LEU A 906 -35.19 19.72 -9.16
N VAL A 907 -36.00 19.09 -10.00
CA VAL A 907 -36.08 19.37 -11.44
C VAL A 907 -37.04 20.53 -11.76
N GLY A 908 -38.06 20.73 -10.94
CA GLY A 908 -39.10 21.74 -11.12
C GLY A 908 -38.89 23.04 -10.34
N SER A 909 -37.94 23.07 -9.39
CA SER A 909 -37.61 24.28 -8.63
C SER A 909 -36.27 24.87 -9.03
N SER A 910 -36.17 26.19 -8.98
CA SER A 910 -34.93 26.93 -9.20
C SER A 910 -33.95 26.72 -8.07
N ALA A 911 -32.65 26.64 -8.38
CA ALA A 911 -31.59 26.73 -7.39
C ALA A 911 -31.48 28.15 -6.81
N MET A 912 -30.77 28.34 -5.70
CA MET A 912 -30.33 29.69 -5.31
C MET A 912 -29.31 30.24 -6.31
N GLN A 913 -29.18 31.55 -6.39
CA GLN A 913 -28.18 32.21 -7.22
C GLN A 913 -26.76 31.82 -6.78
N MET A 914 -25.85 31.66 -7.73
CA MET A 914 -24.42 31.56 -7.42
C MET A 914 -23.89 32.97 -7.17
N ASP A 915 -23.75 33.32 -5.91
CA ASP A 915 -23.19 34.58 -5.42
C ASP A 915 -22.66 34.39 -3.99
N ARG A 916 -22.34 35.49 -3.30
CA ARG A 916 -21.88 35.44 -1.91
C ARG A 916 -22.99 35.06 -0.92
N HIS A 917 -24.26 35.07 -1.28
CA HIS A 917 -25.32 34.78 -0.30
C HIS A 917 -25.47 33.28 -0.11
N VAL A 918 -25.65 32.86 1.15
CA VAL A 918 -25.78 31.45 1.51
C VAL A 918 -26.98 31.28 2.42
N SER A 919 -27.83 30.31 2.11
CA SER A 919 -29.03 29.97 2.89
C SER A 919 -28.70 29.65 4.35
N ASP A 920 -29.54 30.14 5.27
CA ASP A 920 -29.38 29.88 6.70
C ASP A 920 -29.57 28.39 7.04
N GLY A 921 -30.20 27.62 6.15
CA GLY A 921 -30.27 26.16 6.25
C GLY A 921 -28.90 25.48 6.34
N VAL A 922 -27.86 26.03 5.69
CA VAL A 922 -26.48 25.53 5.77
C VAL A 922 -25.51 26.50 6.46
N ARG A 923 -25.88 27.77 6.62
CA ARG A 923 -25.06 28.78 7.31
C ARG A 923 -25.26 28.82 8.83
N ASN A 924 -26.44 28.47 9.33
CA ASN A 924 -26.75 28.46 10.77
C ASN A 924 -27.22 27.09 11.28
N HIS A 925 -27.82 26.28 10.40
CA HIS A 925 -28.47 25.02 10.80
C HIS A 925 -27.78 23.75 10.25
N LEU A 926 -26.55 23.84 9.76
CA LEU A 926 -25.85 22.67 9.21
C LEU A 926 -25.73 21.58 10.29
N PHE A 927 -26.28 20.39 10.02
CA PHE A 927 -26.33 19.25 10.95
C PHE A 927 -26.97 19.55 12.32
N ALA A 928 -27.80 20.59 12.43
CA ALA A 928 -28.49 20.92 13.68
C ALA A 928 -29.30 19.73 14.21
N LYS A 929 -29.28 19.52 15.52
CA LYS A 929 -30.09 18.52 16.19
C LYS A 929 -31.55 18.99 16.23
N ARG A 930 -32.48 18.11 15.89
CA ARG A 930 -33.93 18.40 15.93
C ARG A 930 -34.34 18.95 17.30
N GLY A 931 -35.06 20.07 17.30
CA GLY A 931 -35.50 20.75 18.52
C GLY A 931 -34.44 21.63 19.20
N ASN A 932 -33.21 21.67 18.70
CA ASN A 932 -32.16 22.58 19.20
C ASN A 932 -31.51 23.38 18.04
N PRO A 933 -32.11 24.50 17.62
CA PRO A 933 -31.64 25.27 16.46
C PRO A 933 -30.22 25.80 16.58
N THR A 934 -29.74 26.10 17.80
CA THR A 934 -28.40 26.64 18.05
C THR A 934 -27.32 25.56 18.11
N SER A 935 -27.67 24.29 17.95
CA SER A 935 -26.70 23.17 17.84
C SER A 935 -26.14 23.00 16.42
N GLY A 936 -26.64 23.77 15.44
CA GLY A 936 -26.14 23.73 14.07
C GLY A 936 -24.75 24.32 13.90
N MET A 937 -24.21 24.17 12.70
CA MET A 937 -22.92 24.71 12.28
C MET A 937 -23.06 25.69 11.10
N ASP A 938 -21.93 26.33 10.74
CA ASP A 938 -21.82 27.29 9.65
C ASP A 938 -20.93 26.72 8.53
N LEU A 939 -21.56 26.28 7.43
CA LEU A 939 -20.85 25.67 6.30
C LEU A 939 -19.85 26.65 5.62
N PRO A 940 -20.20 27.91 5.31
CA PRO A 940 -19.21 28.88 4.82
C PRO A 940 -18.02 29.12 5.75
N ALA A 941 -18.24 29.24 7.06
CA ALA A 941 -17.17 29.41 8.04
C ALA A 941 -16.27 28.17 8.08
N ILE A 942 -16.85 26.97 8.03
CA ILE A 942 -16.09 25.72 7.89
C ILE A 942 -15.28 25.69 6.60
N ASN A 943 -15.81 26.18 5.47
CA ASN A 943 -15.05 26.22 4.20
C ASN A 943 -13.83 27.14 4.30
N ILE A 944 -13.97 28.32 4.91
CA ILE A 944 -12.85 29.23 5.18
C ILE A 944 -11.82 28.56 6.09
N GLN A 945 -12.29 28.02 7.22
CA GLN A 945 -11.43 27.38 8.21
C GLN A 945 -10.69 26.16 7.62
N ARG A 946 -11.36 25.39 6.76
CA ARG A 946 -10.78 24.24 6.04
C ARG A 946 -9.74 24.68 5.01
N GLY A 947 -9.95 25.79 4.31
CA GLY A 947 -8.94 26.36 3.41
C GLY A 947 -7.66 26.75 4.15
N ARG A 948 -7.79 27.34 5.35
CA ARG A 948 -6.66 27.67 6.24
C ARG A 948 -5.95 26.43 6.78
N ASP A 949 -6.70 25.41 7.21
CA ASP A 949 -6.17 24.10 7.65
C ASP A 949 -5.36 23.41 6.53
N HIS A 950 -5.84 23.51 5.30
CA HIS A 950 -5.18 22.92 4.14
C HIS A 950 -4.03 23.77 3.62
N GLY A 951 -3.73 24.93 4.21
CA GLY A 951 -2.63 25.80 3.77
C GLY A 951 -2.85 26.31 2.34
N VAL A 952 -4.10 26.58 1.96
CA VAL A 952 -4.44 27.12 0.64
C VAL A 952 -4.11 28.60 0.60
N ASN A 953 -3.40 29.01 -0.44
CA ASN A 953 -3.02 30.40 -0.65
C ASN A 953 -4.25 31.33 -0.73
N PRO A 954 -4.09 32.62 -0.39
CA PRO A 954 -5.15 33.61 -0.56
C PRO A 954 -5.67 33.71 -1.99
N TYR A 955 -6.84 34.35 -2.11
CA TYR A 955 -7.53 34.58 -3.38
C TYR A 955 -6.64 35.25 -4.44
N ASN A 956 -5.85 36.25 -4.05
CA ASN A 956 -5.05 37.03 -5.00
C ASN A 956 -3.91 36.23 -5.65
N ASP A 957 -3.33 35.26 -4.93
CA ASP A 957 -2.33 34.33 -5.48
C ASP A 957 -2.96 33.42 -6.56
N HIS A 958 -4.22 33.01 -6.35
CA HIS A 958 -4.94 32.18 -7.32
C HIS A 958 -5.43 33.00 -8.53
N ARG A 959 -5.75 34.29 -8.34
CA ARG A 959 -5.99 35.22 -9.45
C ARG A 959 -4.79 35.24 -10.39
N GLU A 960 -3.59 35.45 -9.83
CA GLU A 960 -2.35 35.49 -10.59
C GLU A 960 -2.05 34.14 -11.28
N LEU A 961 -2.19 33.02 -10.56
CA LEU A 961 -2.08 31.67 -11.13
C LEU A 961 -3.00 31.48 -12.35
N CYS A 962 -4.21 32.04 -12.29
CA CYS A 962 -5.20 31.96 -13.35
C CYS A 962 -5.03 33.02 -14.46
N GLY A 963 -3.95 33.81 -14.42
CA GLY A 963 -3.61 34.83 -15.41
C GLY A 963 -4.43 36.12 -15.28
N LEU A 964 -5.04 36.36 -14.11
CA LEU A 964 -5.69 37.62 -13.78
C LEU A 964 -4.70 38.57 -13.11
N LYS A 965 -4.97 39.89 -13.18
CA LYS A 965 -4.16 40.90 -12.49
C LYS A 965 -4.28 40.69 -10.97
N ARG A 966 -3.13 40.62 -10.30
CA ARG A 966 -3.02 40.75 -8.84
C ARG A 966 -3.43 42.16 -8.44
N VAL A 967 -4.39 42.27 -7.53
CA VAL A 967 -4.86 43.58 -7.04
C VAL A 967 -4.07 44.02 -5.81
N THR A 968 -3.86 45.32 -5.61
CA THR A 968 -3.20 45.83 -4.39
C THR A 968 -4.16 46.54 -3.44
N GLU A 969 -5.32 46.96 -3.94
CA GLU A 969 -6.34 47.68 -3.19
C GLU A 969 -7.73 47.12 -3.51
N PHE A 970 -8.65 47.19 -2.55
CA PHE A 970 -10.03 46.69 -2.72
C PHE A 970 -10.75 47.36 -3.90
N ALA A 971 -10.48 48.64 -4.17
CA ALA A 971 -11.10 49.39 -5.26
C ALA A 971 -10.77 48.81 -6.66
N GLU A 972 -9.62 48.14 -6.81
CA GLU A 972 -9.23 47.52 -8.09
C GLU A 972 -10.09 46.30 -8.44
N LEU A 973 -10.83 45.73 -7.49
CA LEU A 973 -11.76 44.61 -7.71
C LEU A 973 -13.04 45.02 -8.45
N SER A 974 -13.30 46.32 -8.64
CA SER A 974 -14.56 46.87 -9.19
C SER A 974 -14.96 46.32 -10.57
N ASN A 975 -14.00 45.85 -11.37
CA ASN A 975 -14.27 45.23 -12.67
C ASN A 975 -14.81 43.80 -12.55
N GLU A 976 -14.43 43.07 -11.50
CA GLU A 976 -14.79 41.66 -11.33
C GLU A 976 -15.72 41.40 -10.16
N VAL A 977 -15.95 42.37 -9.27
CA VAL A 977 -16.72 42.21 -8.02
C VAL A 977 -17.74 43.34 -7.93
N ASP A 978 -18.91 43.06 -7.35
CA ASP A 978 -19.95 44.09 -7.15
C ASP A 978 -19.56 45.06 -6.02
N PRO A 979 -19.88 46.38 -6.12
CA PRO A 979 -19.48 47.37 -5.12
C PRO A 979 -19.88 46.99 -3.68
N SER A 980 -21.10 46.52 -3.47
CA SER A 980 -21.56 46.08 -2.14
C SER A 980 -20.76 44.90 -1.57
N THR A 981 -20.17 44.08 -2.45
CA THR A 981 -19.33 42.94 -2.06
C THR A 981 -17.91 43.42 -1.75
N ILE A 982 -17.41 44.43 -2.46
CA ILE A 982 -16.14 45.10 -2.13
C ILE A 982 -16.24 45.73 -0.74
N ASP A 983 -17.33 46.47 -0.46
CA ASP A 983 -17.58 47.06 0.85
C ASP A 983 -17.61 46.00 1.96
N ALA A 984 -18.25 44.86 1.69
CA ALA A 984 -18.28 43.74 2.62
C ALA A 984 -16.87 43.17 2.86
N LEU A 985 -16.07 42.93 1.81
CA LEU A 985 -14.70 42.43 1.91
C LEU A 985 -13.81 43.38 2.70
N SER A 986 -13.80 44.67 2.37
CA SER A 986 -12.99 45.69 3.03
C SER A 986 -13.41 45.96 4.48
N SER A 987 -14.65 45.60 4.85
CA SER A 987 -15.12 45.71 6.23
C SER A 987 -14.59 44.62 7.16
N VAL A 988 -13.99 43.55 6.60
CA VAL A 988 -13.54 42.39 7.39
C VAL A 988 -12.06 42.09 7.18
N TYR A 989 -11.56 42.13 5.95
CA TYR A 989 -10.16 41.87 5.65
C TYR A 989 -9.36 43.18 5.66
N GLU A 990 -8.17 43.13 6.24
CA GLU A 990 -7.24 44.26 6.32
C GLU A 990 -6.59 44.55 4.96
N SER A 991 -6.21 43.50 4.22
CA SER A 991 -5.66 43.58 2.87
C SER A 991 -6.40 42.65 1.89
N VAL A 992 -6.36 43.00 0.60
CA VAL A 992 -6.81 42.11 -0.50
C VAL A 992 -6.02 40.80 -0.56
N ASP A 993 -4.80 40.80 -0.04
CA ASP A 993 -3.93 39.63 0.05
C ASP A 993 -4.31 38.68 1.20
N ASP A 994 -5.24 39.07 2.07
CA ASP A 994 -5.69 38.23 3.18
C ASP A 994 -6.94 37.41 2.84
N ILE A 995 -7.64 37.77 1.76
CA ILE A 995 -8.94 37.20 1.36
C ILE A 995 -8.80 35.69 1.17
N ASP A 996 -9.56 34.90 1.94
CA ASP A 996 -9.61 33.46 1.79
C ASP A 996 -10.19 33.08 0.42
N LEU A 997 -9.64 32.05 -0.23
CA LEU A 997 -10.00 31.69 -1.62
C LEU A 997 -11.50 31.46 -1.82
N PHE A 998 -12.17 30.80 -0.86
CA PHE A 998 -13.63 30.55 -0.93
C PHE A 998 -14.43 31.85 -0.92
N ALA A 999 -14.07 32.82 -0.07
CA ALA A 999 -14.73 34.13 -0.02
C ALA A 999 -14.49 34.94 -1.30
N GLY A 1000 -13.26 34.92 -1.82
CA GLY A 1000 -12.92 35.58 -3.08
C GLY A 1000 -13.70 35.01 -4.27
N ILE A 1001 -13.76 33.68 -4.40
CA ILE A 1001 -14.46 32.99 -5.50
C ILE A 1001 -15.95 33.32 -5.55
N LEU A 1002 -16.65 33.28 -4.41
CA LEU A 1002 -18.09 33.60 -4.36
C LEU A 1002 -18.38 35.09 -4.58
N SER A 1003 -17.35 35.95 -4.48
CA SER A 1003 -17.46 37.38 -4.69
C SER A 1003 -17.34 37.79 -6.15
N GLU A 1004 -16.84 36.90 -7.03
CA GLU A 1004 -16.63 37.20 -8.44
C GLU A 1004 -17.94 37.25 -9.24
N ARG A 1005 -18.04 38.22 -10.13
CA ARG A 1005 -19.03 38.25 -11.21
C ARG A 1005 -18.80 37.08 -12.15
N ARG A 1006 -19.90 36.43 -12.53
CA ARG A 1006 -19.88 35.32 -13.50
C ARG A 1006 -19.32 35.73 -14.86
N ILE A 1007 -18.60 34.82 -15.50
CA ILE A 1007 -18.21 34.97 -16.91
C ILE A 1007 -19.47 34.89 -17.77
N GLN A 1008 -19.53 35.67 -18.86
CA GLN A 1008 -20.64 35.61 -19.81
C GLN A 1008 -20.84 34.18 -20.35
N GLY A 1009 -22.05 33.64 -20.14
CA GLY A 1009 -22.41 32.28 -20.55
C GLY A 1009 -21.90 31.16 -19.64
N ALA A 1010 -21.26 31.49 -18.52
CA ALA A 1010 -20.89 30.56 -17.46
C ALA A 1010 -21.69 30.88 -16.18
N LEU A 1011 -21.74 29.92 -15.26
CA LEU A 1011 -22.35 30.12 -13.95
C LEU A 1011 -21.40 30.84 -12.99
N ILE A 1012 -20.10 30.61 -13.12
CA ILE A 1012 -19.07 31.02 -12.15
C ILE A 1012 -18.09 32.08 -12.69
N GLY A 1013 -17.39 32.73 -11.75
CA GLY A 1013 -16.36 33.72 -12.01
C GLY A 1013 -15.06 33.14 -12.59
N PRO A 1014 -14.13 34.01 -13.01
CA PRO A 1014 -12.91 33.60 -13.71
C PRO A 1014 -11.95 32.74 -12.90
N THR A 1015 -11.76 32.99 -11.60
CA THR A 1015 -10.82 32.22 -10.78
C THR A 1015 -11.37 30.81 -10.53
N ALA A 1016 -12.64 30.70 -10.13
CA ALA A 1016 -13.28 29.39 -9.97
C ALA A 1016 -13.35 28.61 -11.28
N SER A 1017 -13.65 29.29 -12.39
CA SER A 1017 -13.69 28.66 -13.72
C SER A 1017 -12.34 28.09 -14.12
N CYS A 1018 -11.25 28.83 -13.88
CA CYS A 1018 -9.90 28.37 -14.14
C CYS A 1018 -9.55 27.10 -13.34
N LEU A 1019 -9.79 27.11 -12.01
CA LEU A 1019 -9.45 26.00 -11.12
C LEU A 1019 -10.30 24.75 -11.40
N ILE A 1020 -11.60 24.91 -11.62
CA ILE A 1020 -12.50 23.80 -11.96
C ILE A 1020 -12.15 23.24 -13.34
N ALA A 1021 -11.96 24.09 -14.35
CA ALA A 1021 -11.62 23.63 -15.69
C ALA A 1021 -10.25 22.92 -15.75
N GLU A 1022 -9.26 23.38 -14.96
CA GLU A 1022 -7.95 22.73 -14.83
C GLU A 1022 -8.09 21.31 -14.26
N GLN A 1023 -8.85 21.14 -13.17
CA GLN A 1023 -9.08 19.83 -12.58
C GLN A 1023 -9.83 18.90 -13.54
N PHE A 1024 -10.96 19.32 -14.12
CA PHE A 1024 -11.71 18.46 -15.05
C PHE A 1024 -10.95 18.14 -16.33
N ALA A 1025 -10.04 19.03 -16.78
CA ALA A 1025 -9.17 18.73 -17.91
C ALA A 1025 -8.21 17.58 -17.57
N ARG A 1026 -7.71 17.51 -16.34
CA ARG A 1026 -6.91 16.38 -15.88
C ARG A 1026 -7.74 15.11 -15.74
N LEU A 1027 -8.94 15.20 -15.15
CA LEU A 1027 -9.83 14.04 -15.00
C LEU A 1027 -10.23 13.44 -16.36
N LYS A 1028 -10.21 14.24 -17.44
CA LYS A 1028 -10.37 13.75 -18.81
C LYS A 1028 -9.07 13.22 -19.43
N ARG A 1029 -8.00 14.02 -19.39
CA ARG A 1029 -6.76 13.75 -20.15
C ARG A 1029 -5.87 12.69 -19.52
N CYS A 1030 -5.93 12.55 -18.21
CA CYS A 1030 -5.00 11.77 -17.41
C CYS A 1030 -5.63 10.44 -16.94
N ASP A 1031 -6.82 10.15 -17.45
CA ASP A 1031 -7.59 8.95 -17.14
C ASP A 1031 -7.55 7.95 -18.31
N ARG A 1032 -6.83 6.84 -18.11
CA ARG A 1032 -6.67 5.74 -19.09
C ARG A 1032 -8.00 5.12 -19.50
N PHE A 1033 -9.00 5.22 -18.64
CA PHE A 1033 -10.31 4.62 -18.81
C PHE A 1033 -11.39 5.67 -19.09
N TYR A 1034 -11.01 6.93 -19.39
CA TYR A 1034 -11.97 7.95 -19.86
C TYR A 1034 -12.80 7.36 -21.00
N PHE A 1035 -14.12 7.51 -20.93
CA PHE A 1035 -15.02 6.68 -21.74
C PHE A 1035 -14.77 6.79 -23.25
N GLU A 1036 -14.29 7.93 -23.75
CA GLU A 1036 -14.04 8.13 -25.20
C GLU A 1036 -12.65 7.69 -25.66
N ASN A 1037 -11.76 7.27 -24.77
CA ASN A 1037 -10.36 7.02 -25.07
C ASN A 1037 -10.16 5.93 -26.16
N ASP A 1038 -9.06 6.01 -26.92
CA ASP A 1038 -8.78 5.13 -28.08
C ASP A 1038 -7.82 3.96 -27.78
N LEU A 1039 -7.47 3.78 -26.50
CA LEU A 1039 -6.52 2.77 -26.07
C LEU A 1039 -7.02 1.33 -26.32
N PRO A 1040 -6.21 0.43 -26.90
CA PRO A 1040 -6.68 -0.87 -27.42
C PRO A 1040 -7.47 -1.74 -26.42
N TYR A 1041 -7.06 -1.75 -25.15
CA TYR A 1041 -7.64 -2.65 -24.13
C TYR A 1041 -8.73 -2.00 -23.27
N THR A 1042 -8.82 -0.66 -23.22
CA THR A 1042 -9.81 0.07 -22.40
C THR A 1042 -10.86 0.80 -23.21
N ARG A 1043 -10.68 0.96 -24.53
CA ARG A 1043 -11.65 1.62 -25.40
C ARG A 1043 -12.96 0.85 -25.47
N PHE A 1044 -14.06 1.59 -25.53
CA PHE A 1044 -15.32 1.06 -26.03
C PHE A 1044 -15.27 0.97 -27.56
N SER A 1045 -16.10 0.13 -28.18
CA SER A 1045 -16.30 0.19 -29.63
C SER A 1045 -17.05 1.46 -30.04
N LEU A 1046 -16.99 1.84 -31.31
CA LEU A 1046 -17.75 3.01 -31.80
C LEU A 1046 -19.26 2.84 -31.61
N ALA A 1047 -19.78 1.62 -31.76
CA ALA A 1047 -21.20 1.32 -31.52
C ALA A 1047 -21.55 1.46 -30.02
N GLN A 1048 -20.68 0.98 -29.13
CA GLN A 1048 -20.82 1.15 -27.69
C GLN A 1048 -20.80 2.63 -27.29
N LEU A 1049 -19.87 3.43 -27.84
CA LEU A 1049 -19.81 4.87 -27.61
C LEU A 1049 -21.05 5.60 -28.12
N SER A 1050 -21.55 5.24 -29.30
CA SER A 1050 -22.79 5.82 -29.83
C SER A 1050 -23.98 5.54 -28.91
N SER A 1051 -24.04 4.35 -28.32
CA SER A 1051 -25.07 3.99 -27.34
C SER A 1051 -24.93 4.82 -26.06
N ILE A 1052 -23.73 4.93 -25.48
CA ILE A 1052 -23.47 5.73 -24.28
C ILE A 1052 -23.80 7.22 -24.50
N ARG A 1053 -23.42 7.79 -25.64
CA ARG A 1053 -23.69 9.18 -26.01
C ARG A 1053 -25.20 9.47 -26.24
N SER A 1054 -26.02 8.45 -26.45
CA SER A 1054 -27.48 8.62 -26.63
C SER A 1054 -28.24 8.81 -25.32
N ILE A 1055 -27.62 8.47 -24.19
CA ILE A 1055 -28.27 8.49 -22.88
C ILE A 1055 -28.02 9.80 -22.17
N SER A 1056 -29.07 10.28 -21.50
CA SER A 1056 -29.12 11.52 -20.72
C SER A 1056 -29.52 11.24 -19.28
N LEU A 1057 -29.37 12.22 -18.39
CA LEU A 1057 -29.82 12.08 -17.01
C LEU A 1057 -31.34 11.89 -16.92
N SER A 1058 -32.12 12.54 -17.78
CA SER A 1058 -33.58 12.36 -17.83
C SER A 1058 -33.98 10.93 -18.18
N SER A 1059 -33.28 10.28 -19.11
CA SER A 1059 -33.47 8.86 -19.41
C SER A 1059 -33.27 7.97 -18.17
N ILE A 1060 -32.18 8.17 -17.44
CA ILE A 1060 -31.87 7.39 -16.24
C ILE A 1060 -32.94 7.57 -15.17
N ILE A 1061 -33.38 8.81 -14.91
CA ILE A 1061 -34.41 9.07 -13.89
C ILE A 1061 -35.76 8.48 -14.31
N CYS A 1062 -36.17 8.63 -15.57
CA CYS A 1062 -37.44 8.07 -16.07
C CYS A 1062 -37.50 6.54 -15.91
N LEU A 1063 -36.41 5.83 -16.20
CA LEU A 1063 -36.36 4.36 -16.12
C LEU A 1063 -36.35 3.84 -14.67
N ASN A 1064 -35.92 4.65 -13.71
CA ASN A 1064 -35.65 4.21 -12.33
C ASN A 1064 -36.57 4.87 -11.27
N SER A 1065 -37.63 5.57 -11.69
CA SER A 1065 -38.60 6.27 -10.84
C SER A 1065 -40.06 5.95 -11.22
N LYS A 1066 -41.08 6.61 -10.61
CA LYS A 1066 -42.47 6.64 -11.16
C LYS A 1066 -42.79 7.94 -11.87
N VAL A 1067 -41.78 8.77 -12.12
CA VAL A 1067 -42.02 10.04 -12.80
C VAL A 1067 -42.57 9.75 -14.21
N GLN A 1068 -43.61 10.48 -14.60
CA GLN A 1068 -44.27 10.29 -15.89
C GLN A 1068 -43.73 11.22 -16.96
N ARG A 1069 -43.29 12.42 -16.58
CA ARG A 1069 -42.82 13.47 -17.49
C ARG A 1069 -41.59 14.16 -16.94
N LEU A 1070 -40.60 14.38 -17.79
CA LEU A 1070 -39.37 15.11 -17.48
C LEU A 1070 -38.92 15.90 -18.70
N GLN A 1071 -38.35 17.07 -18.48
CA GLN A 1071 -37.69 17.83 -19.55
C GLN A 1071 -36.36 17.16 -19.99
N PRO A 1072 -35.92 17.35 -21.24
CA PRO A 1072 -34.67 16.77 -21.72
C PRO A 1072 -33.44 17.22 -20.93
N ASP A 1073 -33.35 18.51 -20.60
CA ASP A 1073 -32.28 19.09 -19.81
C ASP A 1073 -32.73 19.36 -18.38
N LEU A 1074 -32.43 18.43 -17.48
CA LEU A 1074 -32.84 18.49 -16.08
C LEU A 1074 -32.15 19.59 -15.28
N PHE A 1075 -31.07 20.18 -15.80
CA PHE A 1075 -30.32 21.23 -15.11
C PHE A 1075 -30.83 22.64 -15.46
N ALA A 1076 -31.67 22.76 -16.48
CA ALA A 1076 -32.30 24.01 -16.89
C ALA A 1076 -33.79 24.00 -16.54
N ILE A 1077 -34.31 25.17 -16.15
CA ILE A 1077 -35.75 25.34 -15.92
C ILE A 1077 -36.48 25.01 -17.23
N SER A 1078 -37.65 24.38 -17.13
CA SER A 1078 -38.44 24.01 -18.29
C SER A 1078 -38.94 25.27 -19.02
N ASP A 1079 -39.06 25.16 -20.34
CA ASP A 1079 -39.62 26.19 -21.19
C ASP A 1079 -40.52 25.56 -22.26
N GLU A 1080 -41.38 26.35 -22.91
CA GLU A 1080 -42.38 25.83 -23.86
C GLU A 1080 -41.78 25.35 -25.19
N ILE A 1081 -40.55 25.74 -25.51
CA ILE A 1081 -40.00 25.65 -26.87
C ILE A 1081 -38.90 24.60 -26.97
N SER A 1082 -37.89 24.67 -26.09
CA SER A 1082 -36.64 23.91 -26.19
C SER A 1082 -36.47 22.86 -25.10
N ASN A 1083 -37.02 23.10 -23.91
CA ASN A 1083 -36.87 22.24 -22.74
C ASN A 1083 -38.23 21.86 -22.11
N HIS A 1084 -39.22 21.56 -22.96
CA HIS A 1084 -40.56 21.18 -22.50
C HIS A 1084 -40.57 19.74 -21.92
N PRO A 1085 -41.30 19.47 -20.81
CA PRO A 1085 -41.41 18.12 -20.25
C PRO A 1085 -42.01 17.08 -21.22
N LEU A 1086 -41.23 16.08 -21.59
CA LEU A 1086 -41.64 14.96 -22.43
C LEU A 1086 -42.12 13.78 -21.57
N THR A 1087 -42.97 12.92 -22.14
CA THR A 1087 -43.36 11.66 -21.47
C THR A 1087 -42.17 10.72 -21.33
N CYS A 1088 -42.11 9.97 -20.22
CA CYS A 1088 -41.01 9.06 -19.96
C CYS A 1088 -40.87 7.95 -21.01
N SER A 1089 -41.94 7.64 -21.74
CA SER A 1089 -41.92 6.73 -22.91
C SER A 1089 -41.08 7.23 -24.09
N SER A 1090 -40.81 8.55 -24.15
CA SER A 1090 -39.97 9.16 -25.19
C SER A 1090 -38.48 8.92 -24.94
N TYR A 1091 -38.10 8.67 -23.69
CA TYR A 1091 -36.72 8.35 -23.34
C TYR A 1091 -36.47 6.86 -23.50
N ARG A 1092 -35.44 6.51 -24.28
CA ARG A 1092 -35.08 5.11 -24.54
C ARG A 1092 -34.02 4.64 -23.53
N PRO A 1093 -34.06 3.36 -23.13
CA PRO A 1093 -32.96 2.74 -22.40
C PRO A 1093 -31.71 2.67 -23.27
N ILE A 1094 -30.55 2.50 -22.62
CA ILE A 1094 -29.29 2.24 -23.31
C ILE A 1094 -29.42 1.04 -24.24
N ASN A 1095 -28.95 1.18 -25.48
CA ASN A 1095 -28.88 0.04 -26.38
C ASN A 1095 -27.67 -0.84 -26.00
N LEU A 1096 -27.95 -2.03 -25.46
CA LEU A 1096 -26.94 -3.00 -25.06
C LEU A 1096 -26.60 -4.03 -26.15
N ASP A 1097 -27.19 -3.95 -27.35
CA ASP A 1097 -26.83 -4.81 -28.48
C ASP A 1097 -25.31 -4.79 -28.78
N PRO A 1098 -24.61 -3.64 -28.72
CA PRO A 1098 -23.16 -3.59 -28.92
C PRO A 1098 -22.31 -4.31 -27.86
N TRP A 1099 -22.91 -4.81 -26.78
CA TRP A 1099 -22.27 -5.64 -25.74
C TRP A 1099 -22.59 -7.13 -25.86
N ILE A 1100 -23.36 -7.54 -26.88
CA ILE A 1100 -23.60 -8.95 -27.16
C ILE A 1100 -22.30 -9.56 -27.70
N GLU A 1101 -21.79 -10.57 -27.01
CA GLU A 1101 -20.69 -11.38 -27.51
C GLU A 1101 -21.26 -12.58 -28.27
N ASN A 1102 -21.07 -12.61 -29.61
CA ASN A 1102 -21.45 -13.77 -30.40
C ASN A 1102 -20.72 -15.04 -29.90
N GLN A 1103 -21.45 -16.14 -29.83
CA GLN A 1103 -20.93 -17.51 -29.67
C GLN A 1103 -20.02 -17.99 -30.83
N ASP A 1104 -19.59 -17.10 -31.74
CA ASP A 1104 -18.66 -17.36 -32.86
C ASP A 1104 -17.24 -17.77 -32.41
N CYS A 1105 -17.10 -18.10 -31.13
CA CYS A 1105 -15.98 -18.80 -30.56
C CYS A 1105 -16.43 -20.23 -30.26
N GLU A 1106 -16.34 -21.14 -31.24
CA GLU A 1106 -16.60 -22.56 -31.00
C GLU A 1106 -15.72 -23.04 -29.83
N MET A 1107 -16.34 -23.56 -28.77
CA MET A 1107 -15.61 -23.98 -27.57
C MET A 1107 -14.47 -24.94 -27.91
N GLY A 1108 -13.27 -24.64 -27.42
CA GLY A 1108 -12.06 -25.41 -27.68
C GLY A 1108 -11.33 -25.05 -28.99
N LYS A 1109 -11.91 -24.21 -29.85
CA LYS A 1109 -11.24 -23.77 -31.08
C LYS A 1109 -10.18 -22.74 -30.74
N ARG A 1110 -8.94 -23.04 -31.11
CA ARG A 1110 -7.84 -22.08 -31.10
C ARG A 1110 -7.87 -21.29 -32.39
N PHE A 1111 -7.75 -19.97 -32.29
CA PHE A 1111 -7.57 -19.09 -33.43
C PHE A 1111 -6.46 -18.09 -33.10
N GLN A 1112 -5.76 -17.63 -34.13
CA GLN A 1112 -4.61 -16.76 -33.99
C GLN A 1112 -4.98 -15.38 -34.54
N PRO A 1113 -5.44 -14.42 -33.71
CA PRO A 1113 -5.84 -13.10 -34.19
C PRO A 1113 -4.66 -12.27 -34.73
N SER A 1114 -3.43 -12.62 -34.33
CA SER A 1114 -2.22 -11.91 -34.76
C SER A 1114 -0.99 -12.82 -34.72
N PRO A 1115 0.12 -12.47 -35.40
CA PRO A 1115 1.27 -13.36 -35.57
C PRO A 1115 1.90 -13.83 -34.25
N CYS A 1116 1.77 -13.07 -33.15
CA CYS A 1116 2.33 -13.41 -31.85
C CYS A 1116 1.28 -13.56 -30.74
N THR A 1117 0.00 -13.69 -31.06
CA THR A 1117 -1.07 -13.92 -30.07
C THR A 1117 -1.97 -15.05 -30.52
N SER A 1118 -2.19 -16.04 -29.65
CA SER A 1118 -3.13 -17.14 -29.86
C SER A 1118 -4.25 -17.05 -28.85
N CYS A 1119 -5.48 -17.26 -29.28
CA CYS A 1119 -6.66 -17.26 -28.43
C CYS A 1119 -7.37 -18.61 -28.49
N ILE A 1120 -7.93 -19.01 -27.35
CA ILE A 1120 -8.81 -20.17 -27.24
C ILE A 1120 -10.17 -19.73 -26.71
N CYS A 1121 -11.21 -20.33 -27.27
CA CYS A 1121 -12.58 -20.17 -26.81
C CYS A 1121 -12.83 -21.07 -25.59
N THR A 1122 -13.08 -20.50 -24.42
CA THR A 1122 -13.46 -21.23 -23.20
C THR A 1122 -14.90 -20.92 -22.80
N LYS A 1123 -15.43 -21.64 -21.80
CA LYS A 1123 -16.75 -21.36 -21.21
C LYS A 1123 -16.82 -19.94 -20.60
N GLU A 1124 -15.67 -19.40 -20.20
CA GLU A 1124 -15.54 -18.06 -19.62
C GLU A 1124 -15.28 -16.95 -20.68
N GLY A 1125 -15.25 -17.27 -21.98
CA GLY A 1125 -15.02 -16.32 -23.08
C GLY A 1125 -13.73 -16.60 -23.88
N ARG A 1126 -13.21 -15.58 -24.58
CA ARG A 1126 -11.93 -15.68 -25.32
C ARG A 1126 -10.75 -15.51 -24.36
N GLN A 1127 -9.94 -16.56 -24.19
CA GLN A 1127 -8.67 -16.47 -23.45
C GLN A 1127 -7.51 -16.40 -24.42
N CYS A 1128 -6.75 -15.30 -24.37
CA CYS A 1128 -5.63 -15.06 -25.28
C CYS A 1128 -4.28 -15.11 -24.57
N GLN A 1129 -3.28 -15.67 -25.23
CA GLN A 1129 -1.91 -15.79 -24.73
C GLN A 1129 -0.92 -15.40 -25.84
N SER A 1130 0.16 -14.72 -25.46
CA SER A 1130 1.25 -14.41 -26.36
C SER A 1130 2.00 -15.68 -26.77
N LEU A 1131 2.20 -15.87 -28.07
CA LEU A 1131 3.06 -16.91 -28.62
C LEU A 1131 4.53 -16.50 -28.48
N SER A 1132 5.38 -17.46 -28.13
CA SER A 1132 6.83 -17.24 -28.04
C SER A 1132 7.44 -17.15 -29.43
N VAL A 1133 8.04 -16.01 -29.77
CA VAL A 1133 8.70 -15.79 -31.05
C VAL A 1133 10.15 -16.27 -30.97
N THR A 1134 10.45 -17.38 -31.63
CA THR A 1134 11.79 -17.97 -31.66
C THR A 1134 12.70 -17.35 -32.71
N ASN A 1135 12.13 -16.75 -33.77
CA ASN A 1135 12.87 -16.11 -34.84
C ASN A 1135 12.10 -14.93 -35.44
N CYS A 1136 12.47 -13.73 -35.01
CA CYS A 1136 11.84 -12.49 -35.48
C CYS A 1136 12.05 -12.23 -36.97
N GLY A 1137 13.17 -12.64 -37.54
CA GLY A 1137 13.41 -12.52 -38.98
C GLY A 1137 12.49 -13.42 -39.80
N GLN A 1138 12.17 -14.61 -39.29
CA GLN A 1138 11.21 -15.54 -39.89
C GLN A 1138 9.78 -14.99 -39.78
N LEU A 1139 9.39 -14.54 -38.58
CA LEU A 1139 8.08 -13.94 -38.33
C LEU A 1139 7.78 -12.75 -39.26
N LEU A 1140 8.76 -11.87 -39.45
CA LEU A 1140 8.63 -10.71 -40.36
C LEU A 1140 8.51 -11.13 -41.83
N ARG A 1141 9.06 -12.28 -42.23
CA ARG A 1141 8.91 -12.84 -43.59
C ARG A 1141 7.56 -13.51 -43.78
N ASP A 1142 7.10 -14.25 -42.77
CA ASP A 1142 5.89 -15.07 -42.86
C ASP A 1142 4.61 -14.22 -42.77
N PHE A 1143 4.62 -13.15 -41.96
CA PHE A 1143 3.45 -12.32 -41.71
C PHE A 1143 3.59 -10.87 -42.22
N GLY A 1144 4.78 -10.48 -42.68
CA GLY A 1144 5.07 -9.12 -43.11
C GLY A 1144 5.37 -8.17 -41.94
N SER A 1145 6.24 -7.19 -42.20
CA SER A 1145 6.68 -6.23 -41.19
C SER A 1145 5.52 -5.43 -40.59
N ARG A 1146 4.62 -4.90 -41.42
CA ARG A 1146 3.49 -4.07 -40.96
C ARG A 1146 2.60 -4.79 -39.95
N ILE A 1147 2.22 -6.04 -40.22
CA ILE A 1147 1.31 -6.82 -39.37
C ILE A 1147 2.00 -7.25 -38.07
N ALA A 1148 3.29 -7.60 -38.12
CA ALA A 1148 4.09 -7.88 -36.93
C ALA A 1148 4.38 -6.63 -36.07
N PHE A 1149 4.38 -5.42 -36.67
CA PHE A 1149 4.51 -4.15 -35.95
C PHE A 1149 3.21 -3.73 -35.26
N GLU A 1150 2.06 -4.04 -35.84
CA GLU A 1150 0.73 -3.76 -35.27
C GLU A 1150 0.42 -4.68 -34.05
N ASP A 1151 1.09 -5.84 -33.95
CA ASP A 1151 1.01 -6.77 -32.81
C ASP A 1151 2.02 -6.40 -31.70
N ILE A 1152 1.50 -5.97 -30.54
CA ILE A 1152 2.31 -5.55 -29.38
C ILE A 1152 3.19 -6.70 -28.85
N ALA A 1153 2.72 -7.95 -28.86
CA ALA A 1153 3.50 -9.09 -28.40
C ALA A 1153 4.69 -9.36 -29.34
N CYS A 1154 4.48 -9.23 -30.65
CA CYS A 1154 5.58 -9.27 -31.62
C CYS A 1154 6.56 -8.11 -31.41
N ARG A 1155 6.05 -6.91 -31.18
CA ARG A 1155 6.86 -5.70 -31.02
C ARG A 1155 7.77 -5.76 -29.80
N VAL A 1156 7.25 -6.26 -28.68
CA VAL A 1156 7.98 -6.46 -27.42
C VAL A 1156 8.99 -7.60 -27.56
N GLN A 1157 8.60 -8.75 -28.11
CA GLN A 1157 9.48 -9.92 -28.22
C GLN A 1157 10.60 -9.74 -29.27
N CYS A 1158 10.34 -8.98 -30.33
CA CYS A 1158 11.29 -8.75 -31.42
C CYS A 1158 12.04 -7.42 -31.36
N GLY A 1159 11.79 -6.60 -30.32
CA GLY A 1159 12.47 -5.32 -30.14
C GLY A 1159 12.28 -4.36 -31.32
N LEU A 1160 11.13 -4.45 -32.00
CA LEU A 1160 10.85 -3.69 -33.21
C LEU A 1160 10.62 -2.21 -32.85
N LYS A 1161 11.50 -1.32 -33.31
CA LYS A 1161 11.38 0.14 -33.15
C LYS A 1161 10.74 0.75 -34.40
N ASN A 1162 9.82 1.71 -34.23
CA ASN A 1162 9.39 2.58 -35.32
C ASN A 1162 10.65 3.23 -35.92
N ARG A 1163 10.95 2.92 -37.17
CA ARG A 1163 11.65 3.85 -38.05
C ARG A 1163 10.59 4.28 -39.05
N ASP A 1164 10.39 5.59 -39.12
CA ASP A 1164 9.42 6.26 -39.99
C ASP A 1164 9.39 5.71 -41.41
#